data_AF-A0A7S4DIG3-F1
#
_entry.id   AF-A0A7S4DIG3-F1
#
_cell.length_a   1.000
_cell.length_b   1.000
_cell.length_c   1.000
_cell.angle_alpha   90.00
_cell.angle_beta   90.00
_cell.angle_gamma   90.00
#
_symmetry.space_group_name_H-M   'P 1'
#
loop_
_entity.id
_entity.type
_entity.pdbx_description
1 polymer ?
#
loop_
_entity_poly.entity_id
_entity_poly.type
_entity_poly.pdbx_seq_one_letter_code
_entity_poly.pdbx_strand_id
1 'polypeptide(L)'
;MSDSTTWAKDSWRSRPIKHQPTYKDKKDLDRVRETLSGLPGLVSFEEVKTLRNKLKDVYEGKCFYLQGGHCAETFSCCNKDRIQPMLDVMSLMTKVITDYTNVPVLTLGRMAGQYAKPRSSQTETVNGVVMESYKGDIMNCAEPDVKGRIPDPNRMIQGYFRSAACLNFIRSSTHVNNRVTGNMLQRVRMILGSGGIRSCFHPGMVGFGEDGKFKKISKDILMNPAHQLKTPLQPGQNFFISHEGLLMEYEESMTRFEAKSKDDEGGVPFNASTHMLWIGHRTRGLEDAHVEYFRGLYNPLGVKVGPGTTSDVLVKLVNRLNPDNEPGKVILITRFGAAKVSKDLPPLVKAVRDAGLKVIWTCDPMHGNTYKANGFKTRDFEKVVKEILNTVNVHVECGTRLNGLHLEMTGEDVTECVGGPENLTEKDLPRCFTSACDPRLNFQQAMGVAFATGYALRASYNERKENALTCLPKKTNVQYGKVFGLGKPVSKLVFGTLFLHKVAQPFELLDHIWASGVNAFDTAAIYGSPEGKCEEILGAWIKSRNINLHQLVVITKGGCSGADSKWAPRMSSAQVVQDLNGSLTRLGIQKVDIYLLHRDDPTIPVKEIVDTMSGLVKQGKIGTWGVSNWSLERFKKAVTYAKASGLAAPVADSTQASLAKPAGPVWPGTTFMGPKREAFYSDNKSDVSVFAWETLAKGFMTGKWTKEDVKNADDKPYRERTLIKAYCTEANFKRRTRAELLAKTKGVSIHTVALAYLMQLQCEMFVLVGTSKLKHFSSNLGAFDVSLSQKECEWLRDGGELHAM
;
A
#
# COMPACT_ATOMS: atom_id res chain seq x y z
N MET A 1 -42.83 -4.17 3.75
CA MET A 1 -42.34 -5.56 3.66
C MET A 1 -40.95 -5.57 4.26
N SER A 2 -40.74 -6.37 5.30
CA SER A 2 -39.54 -6.37 6.14
C SER A 2 -38.27 -6.69 5.34
N ASP A 3 -37.30 -5.78 5.32
CA ASP A 3 -35.92 -6.08 4.92
C ASP A 3 -35.40 -7.24 5.78
N SER A 4 -35.20 -8.42 5.18
CA SER A 4 -34.49 -9.50 5.88
C SER A 4 -33.04 -9.06 6.06
N THR A 5 -32.68 -8.60 7.26
CA THR A 5 -31.34 -8.13 7.61
C THR A 5 -30.27 -9.24 7.55
N THR A 6 -30.68 -10.51 7.52
CA THR A 6 -29.79 -11.67 7.54
C THR A 6 -29.42 -12.11 6.12
N TRP A 7 -28.11 -12.14 5.80
CA TRP A 7 -27.62 -12.70 4.54
C TRP A 7 -27.67 -14.23 4.56
N ALA A 8 -28.02 -14.84 3.43
CA ALA A 8 -27.90 -16.27 3.17
C ALA A 8 -27.36 -16.48 1.74
N LYS A 9 -26.73 -17.63 1.47
CA LYS A 9 -26.13 -17.89 0.14
C LYS A 9 -27.13 -17.85 -1.02
N ASP A 10 -28.42 -18.07 -0.74
CA ASP A 10 -29.55 -18.07 -1.68
C ASP A 10 -30.42 -16.80 -1.59
N SER A 11 -30.11 -15.86 -0.68
CA SER A 11 -30.87 -14.62 -0.49
C SER A 11 -31.00 -13.76 -1.75
N TRP A 12 -30.04 -13.89 -2.68
CA TRP A 12 -30.06 -13.25 -4.00
C TRP A 12 -31.27 -13.64 -4.85
N ARG A 13 -31.86 -14.82 -4.64
CA ARG A 13 -33.01 -15.32 -5.42
C ARG A 13 -34.26 -14.46 -5.23
N SER A 14 -34.33 -13.70 -4.13
CA SER A 14 -35.41 -12.75 -3.84
C SER A 14 -35.22 -11.38 -4.52
N ARG A 15 -34.11 -11.17 -5.23
CA ARG A 15 -33.72 -9.87 -5.79
C ARG A 15 -33.83 -9.85 -7.32
N PRO A 16 -34.01 -8.66 -7.94
CA PRO A 16 -33.94 -8.52 -9.38
C PRO A 16 -32.62 -9.05 -9.95
N ILE A 17 -32.70 -9.88 -10.99
CA ILE A 17 -31.52 -10.49 -11.61
C ILE A 17 -31.51 -10.29 -13.12
N LYS A 18 -30.31 -10.13 -13.69
CA LYS A 18 -30.08 -9.94 -15.13
C LYS A 18 -29.07 -10.96 -15.64
N HIS A 19 -29.07 -11.16 -16.95
CA HIS A 19 -28.07 -11.96 -17.68
C HIS A 19 -27.93 -13.42 -17.23
N GLN A 20 -28.99 -14.04 -16.72
CA GLN A 20 -29.02 -15.49 -16.46
C GLN A 20 -29.54 -16.27 -17.68
N PRO A 21 -29.13 -17.53 -17.86
CA PRO A 21 -29.78 -18.44 -18.80
C PRO A 21 -31.16 -18.88 -18.26
N THR A 22 -32.04 -19.29 -19.18
CA THR A 22 -33.29 -19.97 -18.83
C THR A 22 -33.12 -21.45 -19.12
N TYR A 23 -33.04 -22.26 -18.07
CA TYR A 23 -32.97 -23.72 -18.19
C TYR A 23 -34.38 -24.31 -18.31
N LYS A 24 -34.58 -25.21 -19.28
CA LYS A 24 -35.89 -25.83 -19.52
C LYS A 24 -36.26 -26.88 -18.46
N ASP A 25 -35.27 -27.63 -17.98
CA ASP A 25 -35.46 -28.69 -16.98
C ASP A 25 -34.90 -28.25 -15.63
N LYS A 26 -35.81 -28.01 -14.68
CA LYS A 26 -35.45 -27.64 -13.30
C LYS A 26 -34.81 -28.80 -12.54
N LYS A 27 -35.23 -30.05 -12.79
CA LYS A 27 -34.66 -31.21 -12.10
C LYS A 27 -33.21 -31.42 -12.51
N ASP A 28 -32.89 -31.20 -13.79
CA ASP A 28 -31.51 -31.29 -14.26
C ASP A 28 -30.63 -30.18 -13.66
N LEU A 29 -31.16 -28.95 -13.57
CA LEU A 29 -30.47 -27.86 -12.88
C LEU A 29 -30.21 -28.18 -11.40
N ASP A 30 -31.21 -28.66 -10.66
CA ASP A 30 -31.09 -28.99 -9.24
C ASP A 30 -30.07 -30.12 -9.01
N ARG A 31 -30.08 -31.16 -9.85
CA ARG A 31 -29.06 -32.23 -9.83
C ARG A 31 -27.65 -31.70 -10.04
N VAL A 32 -27.47 -30.79 -10.99
CA VAL A 32 -26.17 -30.15 -11.25
C VAL A 32 -25.72 -29.31 -10.06
N ARG A 33 -26.62 -28.53 -9.46
CA ARG A 33 -26.32 -27.70 -8.27
C ARG A 33 -25.90 -28.55 -7.07
N GLU A 34 -26.59 -29.66 -6.84
CA GLU A 34 -26.26 -30.63 -5.79
C GLU A 34 -24.87 -31.25 -6.05
N THR A 35 -24.62 -31.68 -7.28
CA THR A 35 -23.31 -32.21 -7.70
C THR A 35 -22.18 -31.21 -7.40
N LEU A 36 -22.31 -29.97 -7.85
CA LEU A 36 -21.30 -28.92 -7.64
C LEU A 36 -21.11 -28.56 -6.15
N SER A 37 -22.19 -28.61 -5.37
CA SER A 37 -22.13 -28.36 -3.93
C SER A 37 -21.36 -29.45 -3.18
N GLY A 38 -21.41 -30.70 -3.66
CA GLY A 38 -20.67 -31.83 -3.11
C GLY A 38 -19.21 -31.94 -3.56
N LEU A 39 -18.80 -31.24 -4.61
CA LEU A 39 -17.42 -31.25 -5.09
C LEU A 39 -16.48 -30.40 -4.21
N PRO A 40 -15.17 -30.69 -4.18
CA PRO A 40 -14.19 -29.83 -3.52
C PRO A 40 -14.21 -28.39 -4.07
N GLY A 41 -13.82 -27.42 -3.24
CA GLY A 41 -13.55 -26.07 -3.70
C GLY A 41 -12.34 -26.04 -4.65
N LEU A 42 -12.33 -25.14 -5.63
CA LEU A 42 -11.16 -24.89 -6.48
C LEU A 42 -10.06 -24.17 -5.68
N VAL A 43 -10.45 -23.30 -4.75
CA VAL A 43 -9.56 -22.58 -3.83
C VAL A 43 -9.99 -22.80 -2.38
N SER A 44 -9.03 -22.71 -1.47
CA SER A 44 -9.25 -22.78 -0.02
C SER A 44 -9.50 -21.42 0.61
N PHE A 45 -10.09 -21.40 1.81
CA PHE A 45 -10.28 -20.16 2.58
C PHE A 45 -8.95 -19.45 2.89
N GLU A 46 -7.91 -20.20 3.24
CA GLU A 46 -6.59 -19.63 3.55
C GLU A 46 -5.92 -18.98 2.34
N GLU A 47 -6.11 -19.50 1.12
CA GLU A 47 -5.65 -18.84 -0.11
C GLU A 47 -6.40 -17.52 -0.35
N VAL A 48 -7.73 -17.48 -0.14
CA VAL A 48 -8.54 -16.26 -0.24
C VAL A 48 -8.10 -15.22 0.79
N LYS A 49 -7.86 -15.64 2.03
CA LYS A 49 -7.33 -14.79 3.11
C LYS A 49 -5.93 -14.27 2.78
N THR A 50 -5.08 -15.10 2.20
CA THR A 50 -3.74 -14.69 1.72
C THR A 50 -3.84 -13.60 0.66
N LEU A 51 -4.73 -13.75 -0.32
CA LEU A 51 -4.98 -12.72 -1.33
C LEU A 51 -5.51 -11.43 -0.68
N ARG A 52 -6.49 -11.52 0.22
CA ARG A 52 -7.05 -10.36 0.93
C ARG A 52 -5.98 -9.59 1.71
N ASN A 53 -5.03 -10.29 2.33
CA ASN A 53 -3.89 -9.66 3.00
C ASN A 53 -2.92 -8.99 2.01
N LYS A 54 -2.57 -9.65 0.90
CA LYS A 54 -1.73 -9.03 -0.14
C LYS A 54 -2.39 -7.80 -0.78
N LEU A 55 -3.72 -7.77 -0.88
CA LEU A 55 -4.46 -6.60 -1.37
C LEU A 55 -4.39 -5.41 -0.39
N LYS A 56 -4.14 -5.63 0.91
CA LYS A 56 -3.84 -4.52 1.85
C LYS A 56 -2.53 -3.83 1.45
N ASP A 57 -1.51 -4.59 1.09
CA ASP A 57 -0.25 -4.02 0.59
C ASP A 57 -0.45 -3.25 -0.73
N VAL A 58 -1.38 -3.70 -1.59
CA VAL A 58 -1.78 -2.95 -2.79
C VAL A 58 -2.43 -1.61 -2.44
N TYR A 59 -3.37 -1.60 -1.49
CA TYR A 59 -4.02 -0.38 -1.01
C TYR A 59 -2.99 0.61 -0.42
N GLU A 60 -2.05 0.14 0.38
CA GLU A 60 -0.98 0.95 0.98
C GLU A 60 0.08 1.41 -0.06
N GLY A 61 0.04 0.85 -1.26
CA GLY A 61 0.99 1.06 -2.38
C GLY A 61 2.38 0.51 -2.14
N LYS A 62 2.48 -0.55 -1.32
CA LYS A 62 3.65 -1.42 -1.23
C LYS A 62 3.71 -2.43 -2.36
N CYS A 63 2.60 -2.62 -3.07
CA CYS A 63 2.44 -3.55 -4.16
C CYS A 63 1.57 -2.90 -5.26
N PHE A 64 1.84 -3.20 -6.52
CA PHE A 64 0.99 -2.85 -7.65
C PHE A 64 0.17 -4.08 -8.06
N TYR A 65 -1.02 -3.88 -8.61
CA TYR A 65 -1.93 -4.95 -8.97
C TYR A 65 -2.01 -5.13 -10.48
N LEU A 66 -1.87 -6.37 -10.97
CA LEU A 66 -2.04 -6.72 -12.37
C LEU A 66 -3.03 -7.88 -12.49
N GLN A 67 -4.21 -7.60 -13.05
CA GLN A 67 -5.18 -8.61 -13.44
C GLN A 67 -5.23 -8.73 -14.96
N GLY A 68 -5.14 -9.94 -15.50
CA GLY A 68 -5.05 -10.16 -16.94
C GLY A 68 -5.48 -11.55 -17.37
N GLY A 69 -6.01 -11.68 -18.59
CA GLY A 69 -6.35 -12.98 -19.18
C GLY A 69 -7.31 -12.84 -20.36
N HIS A 70 -7.99 -13.93 -20.72
CA HIS A 70 -8.98 -13.91 -21.79
C HIS A 70 -10.21 -13.03 -21.44
N CYS A 71 -10.92 -12.54 -22.46
CA CYS A 71 -12.21 -11.87 -22.26
C CYS A 71 -13.25 -12.88 -21.73
N ALA A 72 -13.41 -13.98 -22.46
CA ALA A 72 -14.12 -15.18 -22.07
C ALA A 72 -13.25 -16.39 -22.42
N GLU A 73 -13.05 -17.29 -21.47
CA GLU A 73 -12.45 -18.60 -21.73
C GLU A 73 -13.45 -19.46 -22.50
N THR A 74 -12.97 -20.22 -23.48
CA THR A 74 -13.68 -21.38 -24.04
C THR A 74 -13.13 -22.64 -23.38
N PHE A 75 -13.89 -23.75 -23.37
CA PHE A 75 -13.39 -25.02 -22.85
C PHE A 75 -12.16 -25.52 -23.61
N SER A 76 -12.02 -25.15 -24.88
CA SER A 76 -10.82 -25.39 -25.68
C SER A 76 -9.59 -24.57 -25.26
N CYS A 77 -9.77 -23.47 -24.51
CA CYS A 77 -8.67 -22.72 -23.90
C CYS A 77 -8.01 -23.48 -22.73
N CYS A 78 -8.65 -24.50 -22.16
CA CYS A 78 -8.05 -25.37 -21.15
C CYS A 78 -7.04 -26.35 -21.79
N ASN A 79 -6.00 -25.78 -22.39
CA ASN A 79 -4.88 -26.46 -23.03
C ASN A 79 -3.56 -25.81 -22.58
N LYS A 80 -2.51 -26.61 -22.35
CA LYS A 80 -1.16 -26.15 -22.03
C LYS A 80 -0.67 -25.07 -23.00
N ASP A 81 -0.89 -25.25 -24.30
CA ASP A 81 -0.37 -24.34 -25.33
C ASP A 81 -1.04 -22.95 -25.31
N ARG A 82 -2.16 -22.80 -24.58
CA ARG A 82 -2.84 -21.51 -24.38
C ARG A 82 -2.62 -20.96 -22.98
N ILE A 83 -2.62 -21.83 -21.97
CA ILE A 83 -2.37 -21.46 -20.57
C ILE A 83 -0.93 -20.98 -20.38
N GLN A 84 0.05 -21.67 -20.96
CA GLN A 84 1.47 -21.35 -20.76
C GLN A 84 1.85 -19.96 -21.32
N PRO A 85 1.53 -19.60 -22.57
CA PRO A 85 1.86 -18.26 -23.09
C PRO A 85 1.21 -17.13 -22.29
N MET A 86 -0.01 -17.34 -21.77
CA MET A 86 -0.67 -16.37 -20.89
C MET A 86 0.14 -16.11 -19.62
N LEU A 87 0.57 -17.18 -18.94
CA LEU A 87 1.35 -17.07 -17.72
C LEU A 87 2.73 -16.43 -17.97
N ASP A 88 3.31 -16.68 -19.13
CA ASP A 88 4.61 -16.12 -19.53
C ASP A 88 4.50 -14.61 -19.80
N VAL A 89 3.49 -14.15 -20.56
CA VAL A 89 3.29 -12.71 -20.80
C VAL A 89 2.98 -11.97 -19.50
N MET A 90 2.13 -12.52 -18.63
CA MET A 90 1.83 -11.91 -17.33
C MET A 90 3.08 -11.80 -16.45
N SER A 91 3.91 -12.85 -16.43
CA SER A 91 5.17 -12.87 -15.67
C SER A 91 6.17 -11.81 -16.19
N LEU A 92 6.25 -11.62 -17.51
CA LEU A 92 7.08 -10.58 -18.13
C LEU A 92 6.56 -9.17 -17.82
N MET A 93 5.25 -8.94 -17.88
CA MET A 93 4.66 -7.66 -17.50
C MET A 93 4.90 -7.32 -16.04
N THR A 94 4.68 -8.28 -15.13
CA THR A 94 4.99 -8.17 -13.69
C THR A 94 6.44 -7.77 -13.49
N LYS A 95 7.38 -8.41 -14.18
CA LYS A 95 8.80 -8.06 -14.12
C LYS A 95 9.07 -6.64 -14.60
N VAL A 96 8.58 -6.27 -15.79
CA VAL A 96 8.80 -4.92 -16.36
C VAL A 96 8.28 -3.83 -15.43
N ILE A 97 7.05 -3.97 -14.93
CA ILE A 97 6.47 -2.97 -14.03
C ILE A 97 7.27 -2.91 -12.72
N THR A 98 7.66 -4.07 -12.16
CA THR A 98 8.46 -4.12 -10.93
C THR A 98 9.82 -3.44 -11.10
N ASP A 99 10.53 -3.72 -12.19
CA ASP A 99 11.87 -3.15 -12.45
C ASP A 99 11.81 -1.63 -12.66
N TYR A 100 10.76 -1.12 -13.30
CA TYR A 100 10.59 0.33 -13.52
C TYR A 100 10.21 1.09 -12.24
N THR A 101 9.39 0.47 -11.39
CA THR A 101 8.79 1.16 -10.24
C THR A 101 9.47 0.86 -8.91
N ASN A 102 10.29 -0.20 -8.84
CA ASN A 102 10.77 -0.82 -7.60
C ASN A 102 9.65 -1.25 -6.63
N VAL A 103 8.43 -1.42 -7.15
CA VAL A 103 7.25 -1.88 -6.38
C VAL A 103 6.89 -3.30 -6.86
N PRO A 104 6.81 -4.29 -5.96
CA PRO A 104 6.33 -5.64 -6.29
C PRO A 104 4.97 -5.62 -7.00
N VAL A 105 4.69 -6.61 -7.86
CA VAL A 105 3.41 -6.74 -8.54
C VAL A 105 2.66 -8.01 -8.09
N LEU A 106 1.44 -7.83 -7.57
CA LEU A 106 0.47 -8.89 -7.28
C LEU A 106 -0.28 -9.26 -8.56
N THR A 107 -0.25 -10.53 -8.96
CA THR A 107 -0.73 -10.99 -10.26
C THR A 107 -1.99 -11.85 -10.12
N LEU A 108 -3.06 -11.51 -10.86
CA LEU A 108 -4.32 -12.24 -10.92
C LEU A 108 -4.68 -12.64 -12.35
N GLY A 109 -4.84 -13.93 -12.61
CA GLY A 109 -5.35 -14.45 -13.87
C GLY A 109 -6.87 -14.28 -13.99
N ARG A 110 -7.36 -13.80 -15.14
CA ARG A 110 -8.74 -14.04 -15.61
C ARG A 110 -8.78 -15.43 -16.24
N MET A 111 -8.64 -16.45 -15.40
CA MET A 111 -8.36 -17.83 -15.79
C MET A 111 -9.06 -18.80 -14.85
N ALA A 112 -9.30 -20.02 -15.32
CA ALA A 112 -9.88 -21.09 -14.54
C ALA A 112 -11.26 -20.73 -13.95
N GLY A 113 -12.12 -20.09 -14.75
CA GLY A 113 -13.49 -19.79 -14.34
C GLY A 113 -14.21 -18.72 -15.15
N GLN A 114 -13.52 -18.01 -16.05
CA GLN A 114 -14.05 -16.89 -16.83
C GLN A 114 -14.86 -17.37 -18.06
N TYR A 115 -15.79 -18.31 -17.83
CA TYR A 115 -16.59 -18.96 -18.88
C TYR A 115 -17.97 -18.35 -19.10
N ALA A 116 -18.33 -17.29 -18.36
CA ALA A 116 -19.64 -16.62 -18.46
C ALA A 116 -19.48 -15.19 -19.00
N LYS A 117 -20.40 -14.74 -19.86
CA LYS A 117 -20.39 -13.39 -20.44
C LYS A 117 -21.79 -12.76 -20.49
N PRO A 118 -21.94 -11.49 -20.05
CA PRO A 118 -23.20 -10.77 -20.22
C PRO A 118 -23.39 -10.34 -21.69
N ARG A 119 -24.63 -10.44 -22.19
CA ARG A 119 -25.00 -10.10 -23.57
C ARG A 119 -26.02 -8.95 -23.62
N SER A 120 -25.87 -8.07 -24.61
CA SER A 120 -26.77 -6.94 -24.84
C SER A 120 -28.11 -7.34 -25.48
N SER A 121 -28.15 -8.47 -26.17
CA SER A 121 -29.36 -9.07 -26.74
C SER A 121 -29.45 -10.52 -26.28
N GLN A 122 -30.67 -11.03 -26.14
CA GLN A 122 -30.88 -12.45 -25.85
C GLN A 122 -30.64 -13.33 -27.07
N THR A 123 -30.88 -12.83 -28.28
CA THR A 123 -30.70 -13.54 -29.54
C THR A 123 -29.66 -12.84 -30.42
N GLU A 124 -29.06 -13.60 -31.32
CA GLU A 124 -28.20 -13.08 -32.39
C GLU A 124 -28.51 -13.76 -33.73
N THR A 125 -28.26 -13.05 -34.82
CA THR A 125 -28.42 -13.57 -36.18
C THR A 125 -27.05 -13.85 -36.76
N VAL A 126 -26.77 -15.12 -37.07
CA VAL A 126 -25.53 -15.54 -37.74
C VAL A 126 -25.91 -16.21 -39.05
N ASN A 127 -25.37 -15.71 -40.17
CA ASN A 127 -25.67 -16.20 -41.51
C ASN A 127 -27.19 -16.30 -41.82
N GLY A 128 -27.96 -15.30 -41.37
CA GLY A 128 -29.41 -15.25 -41.56
C GLY A 128 -30.24 -16.10 -40.58
N VAL A 129 -29.62 -16.91 -39.73
CA VAL A 129 -30.31 -17.76 -38.75
C VAL A 129 -30.35 -17.06 -37.39
N VAL A 130 -31.55 -16.89 -36.83
CA VAL A 130 -31.75 -16.37 -35.47
C VAL A 130 -31.54 -17.48 -34.46
N MET A 131 -30.65 -17.27 -33.49
CA MET A 131 -30.33 -18.22 -32.42
C MET A 131 -30.11 -17.50 -31.10
N GLU A 132 -30.07 -18.23 -29.98
CA GLU A 132 -29.74 -17.64 -28.68
C GLU A 132 -28.28 -17.14 -28.69
N SER A 133 -28.08 -15.94 -28.13
CA SER A 133 -26.75 -15.34 -28.03
C SER A 133 -25.80 -16.24 -27.24
N TYR A 134 -24.55 -16.32 -27.69
CA TYR A 134 -23.50 -17.02 -26.94
C TYR A 134 -23.23 -16.29 -25.63
N LYS A 135 -23.45 -16.97 -24.50
CA LYS A 135 -23.28 -16.41 -23.15
C LYS A 135 -22.05 -16.96 -22.44
N GLY A 136 -21.19 -17.67 -23.17
CA GLY A 136 -19.99 -18.33 -22.65
C GLY A 136 -20.20 -19.84 -22.45
N ASP A 137 -19.11 -20.60 -22.52
CA ASP A 137 -19.15 -22.08 -22.61
C ASP A 137 -19.81 -22.77 -21.41
N ILE A 138 -19.85 -22.10 -20.25
CA ILE A 138 -20.54 -22.60 -19.06
C ILE A 138 -22.07 -22.56 -19.20
N MET A 139 -22.59 -21.81 -20.17
CA MET A 139 -24.02 -21.72 -20.47
C MET A 139 -24.36 -22.43 -21.78
N ASN A 140 -23.68 -22.08 -22.89
CA ASN A 140 -23.97 -22.61 -24.23
C ASN A 140 -22.74 -22.59 -25.16
N CYS A 141 -22.83 -23.17 -26.36
CA CYS A 141 -21.72 -23.26 -27.32
C CYS A 141 -21.36 -21.91 -27.97
N ALA A 142 -20.07 -21.69 -28.25
CA ALA A 142 -19.61 -20.57 -29.08
C ALA A 142 -20.00 -20.73 -30.56
N GLU A 143 -19.98 -21.95 -31.08
CA GLU A 143 -20.30 -22.25 -32.48
C GLU A 143 -21.74 -21.85 -32.84
N PRO A 144 -22.00 -21.37 -34.07
CA PRO A 144 -23.31 -20.91 -34.52
C PRO A 144 -24.26 -22.08 -34.84
N ASP A 145 -24.52 -22.91 -33.83
CA ASP A 145 -25.43 -24.07 -33.88
C ASP A 145 -26.66 -23.85 -33.00
N VAL A 146 -27.86 -23.85 -33.59
CA VAL A 146 -29.13 -23.58 -32.89
C VAL A 146 -29.33 -24.51 -31.68
N LYS A 147 -28.97 -25.80 -31.79
CA LYS A 147 -29.09 -26.74 -30.67
C LYS A 147 -28.08 -26.43 -29.58
N GLY A 148 -26.81 -26.24 -29.94
CA GLY A 148 -25.74 -25.87 -29.04
C GLY A 148 -25.91 -24.52 -28.36
N ARG A 149 -26.73 -23.62 -28.90
CA ARG A 149 -27.08 -22.34 -28.27
C ARG A 149 -28.12 -22.43 -27.16
N ILE A 150 -28.84 -23.54 -27.03
CA ILE A 150 -29.75 -23.79 -25.90
C ILE A 150 -28.92 -23.97 -24.62
N PRO A 151 -29.22 -23.24 -23.53
CA PRO A 151 -28.50 -23.40 -22.28
C PRO A 151 -28.59 -24.81 -21.69
N ASP A 152 -27.45 -25.39 -21.32
CA ASP A 152 -27.33 -26.73 -20.73
C ASP A 152 -26.68 -26.62 -19.34
N PRO A 153 -27.37 -27.00 -18.25
CA PRO A 153 -26.80 -26.88 -16.91
C PRO A 153 -25.58 -27.79 -16.71
N ASN A 154 -25.43 -28.90 -17.44
CA ASN A 154 -24.26 -29.79 -17.33
C ASN A 154 -22.94 -29.10 -17.70
N ARG A 155 -23.00 -28.02 -18.47
CA ARG A 155 -21.85 -27.18 -18.77
C ARG A 155 -21.25 -26.53 -17.52
N MET A 156 -21.99 -26.37 -16.43
CA MET A 156 -21.44 -25.92 -15.15
C MET A 156 -20.48 -26.95 -14.55
N ILE A 157 -20.80 -28.24 -14.61
CA ILE A 157 -19.90 -29.32 -14.17
C ILE A 157 -18.66 -29.38 -15.08
N GLN A 158 -18.85 -29.26 -16.39
CA GLN A 158 -17.72 -29.20 -17.33
C GLN A 158 -16.82 -27.99 -17.04
N GLY A 159 -17.42 -26.81 -16.81
CA GLY A 159 -16.71 -25.60 -16.42
C GLY A 159 -15.91 -25.77 -15.13
N TYR A 160 -16.46 -26.44 -14.12
CA TYR A 160 -15.73 -26.80 -12.89
C TYR A 160 -14.50 -27.66 -13.21
N PHE A 161 -14.63 -28.76 -13.95
CA PHE A 161 -13.49 -29.65 -14.22
C PHE A 161 -12.42 -29.00 -15.11
N ARG A 162 -12.82 -28.15 -16.07
CA ARG A 162 -11.88 -27.34 -16.87
C ARG A 162 -11.14 -26.32 -15.99
N SER A 163 -11.85 -25.68 -15.07
CA SER A 163 -11.25 -24.77 -14.09
C SER A 163 -10.26 -25.48 -13.17
N ALA A 164 -10.62 -26.67 -12.65
CA ALA A 164 -9.75 -27.48 -11.82
C ALA A 164 -8.47 -27.91 -12.56
N ALA A 165 -8.59 -28.38 -13.80
CA ALA A 165 -7.44 -28.76 -14.63
C ALA A 165 -6.53 -27.57 -14.94
N CYS A 166 -7.11 -26.42 -15.32
CA CYS A 166 -6.37 -25.18 -15.58
C CYS A 166 -5.64 -24.70 -14.31
N LEU A 167 -6.33 -24.64 -13.17
CA LEU A 167 -5.74 -24.20 -11.90
C LEU A 167 -4.65 -25.16 -11.42
N ASN A 168 -4.82 -26.47 -11.59
CA ASN A 168 -3.78 -27.45 -11.29
C ASN A 168 -2.52 -27.21 -12.14
N PHE A 169 -2.69 -26.95 -13.44
CA PHE A 169 -1.57 -26.58 -14.32
C PHE A 169 -0.91 -25.26 -13.88
N ILE A 170 -1.70 -24.24 -13.53
CA ILE A 170 -1.19 -22.95 -13.03
C ILE A 170 -0.37 -23.20 -11.76
N ARG A 171 -0.90 -23.93 -10.77
CA ARG A 171 -0.21 -24.22 -9.51
C ARG A 171 1.11 -24.96 -9.76
N SER A 172 1.09 -26.08 -10.48
CA SER A 172 2.30 -26.86 -10.79
C SER A 172 3.37 -26.03 -11.51
N SER A 173 2.93 -25.17 -12.43
CA SER A 173 3.83 -24.37 -13.24
C SER A 173 4.29 -23.09 -12.52
N THR A 174 3.60 -22.63 -11.47
CA THR A 174 3.95 -21.40 -10.69
C THR A 174 4.78 -21.70 -9.44
N HIS A 175 4.85 -22.96 -8.98
CA HIS A 175 5.84 -23.40 -7.99
C HIS A 175 7.28 -23.23 -8.48
N VAL A 176 7.50 -23.12 -9.80
CA VAL A 176 8.79 -22.85 -10.43
C VAL A 176 8.98 -21.33 -10.60
N ASN A 177 9.37 -20.64 -9.54
CA ASN A 177 9.64 -19.20 -9.50
C ASN A 177 10.93 -18.78 -10.24
N ASN A 178 11.01 -19.13 -11.52
CA ASN A 178 12.06 -18.66 -12.43
C ASN A 178 11.61 -18.68 -13.90
N ARG A 179 10.33 -18.35 -14.17
CA ARG A 179 9.78 -18.43 -15.53
C ARG A 179 10.34 -17.42 -16.51
N VAL A 180 10.87 -16.29 -16.06
CA VAL A 180 11.50 -15.34 -16.98
C VAL A 180 12.85 -15.92 -17.42
N THR A 181 12.83 -16.66 -18.53
CA THR A 181 14.03 -17.25 -19.12
C THR A 181 14.85 -16.19 -19.87
N GLY A 182 16.14 -16.48 -20.09
CA GLY A 182 17.00 -15.64 -20.94
C GLY A 182 16.40 -15.42 -22.33
N ASN A 183 15.76 -16.45 -22.91
CA ASN A 183 15.10 -16.38 -24.22
C ASN A 183 13.90 -15.42 -24.22
N MET A 184 13.08 -15.43 -23.17
CA MET A 184 11.97 -14.48 -23.05
C MET A 184 12.49 -13.03 -22.93
N LEU A 185 13.53 -12.80 -22.13
CA LEU A 185 14.16 -11.48 -22.02
C LEU A 185 14.79 -11.04 -23.34
N GLN A 186 15.37 -11.97 -24.11
CA GLN A 186 15.87 -11.70 -25.44
C GLN A 186 14.74 -11.30 -26.40
N ARG A 187 13.58 -11.98 -26.37
CA ARG A 187 12.39 -11.59 -27.14
C ARG A 187 11.96 -10.16 -26.80
N VAL A 188 11.89 -9.80 -25.52
CA VAL A 188 11.60 -8.42 -25.08
C VAL A 188 12.66 -7.43 -25.57
N ARG A 189 13.96 -7.77 -25.45
CA ARG A 189 15.06 -6.91 -25.95
C ARG A 189 15.00 -6.71 -27.46
N MET A 190 14.63 -7.72 -28.25
CA MET A 190 14.47 -7.59 -29.70
C MET A 190 13.32 -6.64 -30.06
N ILE A 191 12.18 -6.73 -29.36
CA ILE A 191 11.05 -5.81 -29.55
C ILE A 191 11.45 -4.37 -29.17
N LEU A 192 12.26 -4.19 -28.13
CA LEU A 192 12.79 -2.89 -27.73
C LEU A 192 13.84 -2.34 -28.74
N GLY A 193 14.73 -3.19 -29.23
CA GLY A 193 15.85 -2.84 -30.10
C GLY A 193 15.44 -2.56 -31.54
N SER A 194 14.35 -3.16 -32.02
CA SER A 194 13.75 -2.90 -33.35
C SER A 194 13.00 -1.56 -33.43
N GLY A 195 12.93 -0.79 -32.35
CA GLY A 195 12.22 0.48 -32.31
C GLY A 195 10.69 0.35 -32.21
N GLY A 196 10.11 -0.86 -32.29
CA GLY A 196 8.66 -1.09 -32.26
C GLY A 196 7.99 -0.46 -31.03
N ILE A 197 8.42 -0.82 -29.82
CA ILE A 197 7.87 -0.22 -28.58
C ILE A 197 8.22 1.28 -28.46
N ARG A 198 9.41 1.72 -28.91
CA ARG A 198 9.82 3.13 -28.86
C ARG A 198 8.96 4.01 -29.76
N SER A 199 8.60 3.51 -30.93
CA SER A 199 7.74 4.19 -31.91
C SER A 199 6.32 4.41 -31.38
N CYS A 200 5.84 3.53 -30.51
CA CYS A 200 4.56 3.66 -29.81
C CYS A 200 4.57 4.73 -28.71
N PHE A 201 5.72 5.27 -28.31
CA PHE A 201 5.83 6.28 -27.26
C PHE A 201 6.36 7.58 -27.84
N HIS A 202 5.58 8.20 -28.72
CA HIS A 202 5.90 9.52 -29.23
C HIS A 202 5.74 10.58 -28.11
N PRO A 203 6.65 11.56 -27.95
CA PRO A 203 6.52 12.63 -26.96
C PRO A 203 5.13 13.31 -26.90
N GLY A 204 4.41 13.40 -28.03
CA GLY A 204 3.04 13.93 -28.08
C GLY A 204 1.93 12.96 -27.63
N MET A 205 2.21 11.66 -27.59
CA MET A 205 1.30 10.62 -27.08
C MET A 205 1.41 10.50 -25.55
N VAL A 206 2.61 10.77 -25.04
CA VAL A 206 2.86 11.18 -23.66
C VAL A 206 2.49 12.66 -23.46
N GLY A 207 1.57 13.19 -24.28
CA GLY A 207 1.04 14.55 -24.24
C GLY A 207 0.28 14.80 -22.94
N PHE A 208 1.06 14.98 -21.88
CA PHE A 208 0.72 15.83 -20.74
C PHE A 208 0.29 17.19 -21.33
N GLY A 209 -0.82 17.74 -20.86
CA GLY A 209 -1.41 18.97 -21.39
C GLY A 209 -0.39 20.10 -21.57
N GLU A 210 -0.79 21.14 -22.29
CA GLU A 210 0.04 22.31 -22.64
C GLU A 210 0.84 22.89 -21.45
N ASP A 211 0.41 22.60 -20.21
CA ASP A 211 0.99 23.03 -18.92
C ASP A 211 2.04 22.08 -18.30
N GLY A 212 2.90 21.45 -19.10
CA GLY A 212 4.34 21.36 -18.81
C GLY A 212 4.91 20.74 -17.50
N LYS A 213 4.21 19.91 -16.71
CA LYS A 213 4.78 19.35 -15.44
C LYS A 213 5.55 18.02 -15.53
N PHE A 214 5.50 17.30 -16.65
CA PHE A 214 6.11 15.96 -16.78
C PHE A 214 7.15 15.78 -17.91
N LYS A 215 7.48 16.86 -18.64
CA LYS A 215 8.34 16.82 -19.85
C LYS A 215 9.80 16.38 -19.61
N LYS A 216 10.30 16.36 -18.37
CA LYS A 216 11.76 16.25 -18.08
C LYS A 216 12.27 14.82 -17.78
N ILE A 217 11.39 13.86 -17.50
CA ILE A 217 11.77 12.48 -17.07
C ILE A 217 12.02 11.54 -18.28
N SER A 218 11.69 11.98 -19.50
CA SER A 218 11.52 11.14 -20.69
C SER A 218 12.83 10.69 -21.35
N LYS A 219 13.88 11.53 -21.41
CA LYS A 219 14.98 11.31 -22.36
C LYS A 219 15.90 10.12 -22.02
N ASP A 220 16.34 9.95 -20.77
CA ASP A 220 17.31 8.91 -20.43
C ASP A 220 16.71 7.50 -20.27
N ILE A 221 15.43 7.42 -19.85
CA ILE A 221 14.73 6.14 -19.64
C ILE A 221 14.18 5.58 -20.97
N LEU A 222 13.65 6.42 -21.86
CA LEU A 222 13.20 6.00 -23.20
C LEU A 222 14.36 5.53 -24.09
N MET A 223 15.56 6.12 -23.90
CA MET A 223 16.75 5.81 -24.71
C MET A 223 17.47 4.54 -24.28
N ASN A 224 17.18 3.93 -23.11
CA ASN A 224 17.81 2.66 -22.72
C ASN A 224 16.94 1.75 -21.80
N PRO A 225 15.79 1.24 -22.29
CA PRO A 225 14.91 0.35 -21.52
C PRO A 225 15.54 -1.02 -21.20
N ALA A 226 16.57 -1.43 -21.94
CA ALA A 226 17.20 -2.74 -21.80
C ALA A 226 18.12 -2.86 -20.56
N HIS A 227 18.70 -1.74 -20.08
CA HIS A 227 19.62 -1.74 -18.93
C HIS A 227 18.94 -1.90 -17.55
N GLN A 228 17.61 -1.80 -17.46
CA GLN A 228 16.91 -1.83 -16.16
C GLN A 228 16.38 -3.20 -15.76
N LEU A 229 16.38 -4.20 -16.65
CA LEU A 229 15.87 -5.54 -16.35
C LEU A 229 16.87 -6.33 -15.50
N LYS A 230 16.70 -6.37 -14.16
CA LYS A 230 17.60 -7.06 -13.20
C LYS A 230 17.31 -8.57 -13.08
N THR A 231 18.12 -9.32 -12.33
CA THR A 231 18.02 -10.77 -12.02
C THR A 231 16.74 -11.17 -11.22
N PRO A 232 16.41 -12.47 -11.03
CA PRO A 232 15.02 -12.94 -10.96
C PRO A 232 14.22 -12.56 -9.71
N LEU A 233 12.89 -12.61 -9.85
CA LEU A 233 11.91 -12.39 -8.79
C LEU A 233 12.11 -13.42 -7.65
N GLN A 234 11.98 -12.97 -6.40
CA GLN A 234 12.05 -13.81 -5.21
C GLN A 234 10.94 -14.89 -5.22
N PRO A 235 11.21 -16.13 -4.72
CA PRO A 235 10.20 -17.18 -4.64
C PRO A 235 9.03 -16.82 -3.69
N GLY A 236 7.80 -17.02 -4.14
CA GLY A 236 6.58 -16.96 -3.33
C GLY A 236 5.31 -17.04 -4.19
N GLN A 237 4.21 -17.59 -3.64
CA GLN A 237 2.91 -17.66 -4.32
C GLN A 237 2.37 -16.25 -4.60
N ASN A 238 2.47 -15.83 -5.87
CA ASN A 238 2.07 -14.49 -6.35
C ASN A 238 1.03 -14.52 -7.47
N PHE A 239 0.51 -15.71 -7.81
CA PHE A 239 -0.48 -15.88 -8.85
C PHE A 239 -1.80 -16.38 -8.25
N PHE A 240 -2.85 -15.59 -8.43
CA PHE A 240 -4.21 -15.95 -8.03
C PHE A 240 -5.11 -15.95 -9.28
N ILE A 241 -6.30 -16.52 -9.17
CA ILE A 241 -7.29 -16.55 -10.26
C ILE A 241 -8.52 -15.71 -9.90
N SER A 242 -9.27 -15.31 -10.92
CA SER A 242 -10.43 -14.45 -10.81
C SER A 242 -11.38 -14.58 -12.00
N HIS A 243 -12.67 -14.38 -11.78
CA HIS A 243 -13.68 -14.29 -12.85
C HIS A 243 -14.87 -13.40 -12.47
N GLU A 244 -15.71 -13.06 -13.45
CA GLU A 244 -16.98 -12.38 -13.21
C GLU A 244 -17.93 -13.38 -12.59
N GLY A 245 -18.35 -13.17 -11.34
CA GLY A 245 -19.37 -14.03 -10.73
C GLY A 245 -20.73 -13.68 -11.31
N LEU A 246 -21.00 -14.20 -12.51
CA LEU A 246 -22.16 -13.86 -13.33
C LEU A 246 -23.27 -14.90 -13.20
N LEU A 247 -22.93 -16.19 -13.33
CA LEU A 247 -23.88 -17.31 -13.33
C LEU A 247 -24.18 -17.70 -11.89
N MET A 248 -25.27 -17.16 -11.33
CA MET A 248 -25.54 -17.24 -9.90
C MET A 248 -25.75 -18.67 -9.39
N GLU A 249 -26.31 -19.55 -10.22
CA GLU A 249 -26.46 -20.98 -9.90
C GLU A 249 -25.10 -21.67 -9.69
N TYR A 250 -24.09 -21.32 -10.48
CA TYR A 250 -22.73 -21.83 -10.32
C TYR A 250 -22.07 -21.25 -9.06
N GLU A 251 -22.18 -19.94 -8.87
CA GLU A 251 -21.51 -19.26 -7.76
C GLU A 251 -22.08 -19.68 -6.39
N GLU A 252 -23.41 -19.79 -6.26
CA GLU A 252 -24.06 -20.29 -5.06
C GLU A 252 -23.62 -21.73 -4.75
N SER A 253 -23.61 -22.62 -5.75
CA SER A 253 -23.16 -24.00 -5.59
C SER A 253 -21.69 -24.13 -5.24
N MET A 254 -20.86 -23.16 -5.60
CA MET A 254 -19.43 -23.10 -5.24
C MET A 254 -19.16 -22.35 -3.93
N THR A 255 -20.18 -21.90 -3.20
CA THR A 255 -20.01 -21.28 -1.88
C THR A 255 -19.78 -22.32 -0.80
N ARG A 256 -18.80 -22.06 0.07
CA ARG A 256 -18.44 -22.88 1.23
C ARG A 256 -18.41 -22.01 2.49
N PHE A 257 -18.42 -22.64 3.66
CA PHE A 257 -18.38 -21.97 4.96
C PHE A 257 -17.14 -22.47 5.71
N GLU A 258 -16.26 -21.55 6.10
CA GLU A 258 -15.12 -21.86 6.96
C GLU A 258 -15.53 -21.73 8.43
N ALA A 259 -15.43 -22.80 9.21
CA ALA A 259 -15.77 -22.76 10.62
C ALA A 259 -14.75 -21.93 11.42
N LYS A 260 -15.19 -21.01 12.28
CA LYS A 260 -14.25 -20.23 13.14
C LYS A 260 -13.75 -21.03 14.34
N SER A 261 -14.48 -22.07 14.74
CA SER A 261 -14.14 -23.03 15.79
C SER A 261 -14.89 -24.34 15.51
N LYS A 262 -14.62 -25.39 16.31
CA LYS A 262 -15.36 -26.67 16.19
C LYS A 262 -16.87 -26.55 16.45
N ASP A 263 -17.30 -25.48 17.12
CA ASP A 263 -18.68 -25.27 17.59
C ASP A 263 -19.41 -24.14 16.82
N ASP A 264 -18.80 -23.59 15.76
CA ASP A 264 -19.39 -22.51 14.95
C ASP A 264 -20.24 -23.07 13.80
N GLU A 265 -21.56 -23.17 14.02
CA GLU A 265 -22.53 -23.62 13.00
C GLU A 265 -22.73 -22.61 11.86
N GLY A 266 -22.31 -21.34 12.02
CA GLY A 266 -22.57 -20.26 11.07
C GLY A 266 -21.47 -20.03 10.04
N GLY A 267 -20.20 -20.26 10.42
CA GLY A 267 -19.03 -20.16 9.56
C GLY A 267 -18.83 -18.81 8.85
N VAL A 268 -17.71 -18.67 8.14
CA VAL A 268 -17.44 -17.53 7.25
C VAL A 268 -17.70 -17.96 5.81
N PRO A 269 -18.72 -17.41 5.12
CA PRO A 269 -19.00 -17.77 3.74
C PRO A 269 -17.92 -17.24 2.81
N PHE A 270 -17.42 -18.09 1.93
CA PHE A 270 -16.56 -17.71 0.82
C PHE A 270 -16.93 -18.52 -0.42
N ASN A 271 -16.81 -17.91 -1.58
CA ASN A 271 -16.97 -18.61 -2.84
C ASN A 271 -15.65 -19.30 -3.18
N ALA A 272 -15.69 -20.62 -3.28
CA ALA A 272 -14.53 -21.47 -3.49
C ALA A 272 -14.27 -21.75 -4.98
N SER A 273 -14.98 -21.11 -5.91
CA SER A 273 -14.69 -21.24 -7.34
C SER A 273 -13.45 -20.44 -7.75
N THR A 274 -13.10 -19.38 -7.01
CA THR A 274 -11.97 -18.51 -7.36
C THR A 274 -11.51 -17.67 -6.18
N HIS A 275 -10.32 -17.09 -6.27
CA HIS A 275 -9.79 -16.27 -5.18
C HIS A 275 -10.50 -14.91 -5.07
N MET A 276 -10.85 -14.31 -6.21
CA MET A 276 -11.47 -12.99 -6.30
C MET A 276 -12.55 -12.99 -7.38
N LEU A 277 -13.73 -12.45 -7.07
CA LEU A 277 -14.81 -12.27 -8.02
C LEU A 277 -15.01 -10.80 -8.33
N TRP A 278 -15.52 -10.47 -9.53
CA TRP A 278 -16.05 -9.12 -9.78
C TRP A 278 -17.51 -9.12 -10.22
N ILE A 279 -18.16 -8.00 -9.94
CA ILE A 279 -19.50 -7.65 -10.44
C ILE A 279 -19.34 -6.80 -11.71
N GLY A 280 -19.96 -7.27 -12.78
CA GLY A 280 -19.95 -6.61 -14.08
C GLY A 280 -20.66 -5.26 -14.08
N HIS A 281 -20.39 -4.44 -15.09
CA HIS A 281 -20.97 -3.10 -15.19
C HIS A 281 -22.50 -3.11 -15.32
N ARG A 282 -23.06 -4.21 -15.84
CA ARG A 282 -24.49 -4.42 -16.13
C ARG A 282 -25.26 -5.13 -15.00
N THR A 283 -24.56 -5.62 -13.98
CA THR A 283 -25.10 -6.45 -12.90
C THR A 283 -24.85 -5.85 -11.51
N ARG A 284 -24.44 -4.59 -11.44
CA ARG A 284 -24.05 -3.90 -10.19
C ARG A 284 -25.13 -2.96 -9.62
N GLY A 285 -26.40 -3.17 -9.97
CA GLY A 285 -27.48 -2.41 -9.34
C GLY A 285 -27.48 -2.65 -7.83
N LEU A 286 -27.68 -1.61 -7.03
CA LEU A 286 -27.55 -1.69 -5.57
C LEU A 286 -28.46 -2.76 -4.94
N GLU A 287 -29.64 -2.93 -5.52
CA GLU A 287 -30.66 -3.91 -5.11
C GLU A 287 -30.64 -5.20 -5.97
N ASP A 288 -29.74 -5.30 -6.96
CA ASP A 288 -29.66 -6.46 -7.86
C ASP A 288 -29.09 -7.68 -7.11
N ALA A 289 -29.49 -8.88 -7.55
CA ALA A 289 -29.10 -10.17 -6.98
C ALA A 289 -27.59 -10.36 -6.82
N HIS A 290 -26.78 -9.88 -7.77
CA HIS A 290 -25.32 -9.97 -7.70
C HIS A 290 -24.76 -9.18 -6.50
N VAL A 291 -25.25 -7.96 -6.24
CA VAL A 291 -24.78 -7.18 -5.08
C VAL A 291 -25.22 -7.84 -3.77
N GLU A 292 -26.44 -8.37 -3.73
CA GLU A 292 -26.96 -9.09 -2.56
C GLU A 292 -26.16 -10.35 -2.24
N TYR A 293 -25.79 -11.15 -3.25
CA TYR A 293 -24.94 -12.32 -3.01
C TYR A 293 -23.53 -11.92 -2.58
N PHE A 294 -22.90 -10.98 -3.29
CA PHE A 294 -21.49 -10.62 -3.06
C PHE A 294 -21.25 -9.95 -1.71
N ARG A 295 -22.23 -9.21 -1.15
CA ARG A 295 -22.07 -8.53 0.15
C ARG A 295 -21.73 -9.46 1.30
N GLY A 296 -22.16 -10.73 1.23
CA GLY A 296 -21.93 -11.69 2.29
C GLY A 296 -20.63 -12.46 2.16
N LEU A 297 -20.01 -12.49 0.97
CA LEU A 297 -18.81 -13.28 0.74
C LEU A 297 -17.58 -12.71 1.46
N TYR A 298 -16.68 -13.58 1.89
CA TYR A 298 -15.37 -13.18 2.42
C TYR A 298 -14.36 -12.82 1.33
N ASN A 299 -14.51 -13.33 0.10
CA ASN A 299 -13.59 -13.04 -1.00
C ASN A 299 -13.40 -11.53 -1.23
N PRO A 300 -12.22 -11.08 -1.70
CA PRO A 300 -12.08 -9.76 -2.31
C PRO A 300 -13.03 -9.61 -3.51
N LEU A 301 -13.61 -8.40 -3.67
CA LEU A 301 -14.68 -8.14 -4.61
C LEU A 301 -14.29 -7.00 -5.56
N GLY A 302 -14.38 -7.26 -6.86
CA GLY A 302 -14.22 -6.25 -7.90
C GLY A 302 -15.57 -5.66 -8.30
N VAL A 303 -15.58 -4.40 -8.70
CA VAL A 303 -16.78 -3.74 -9.23
C VAL A 303 -16.40 -2.93 -10.45
N LYS A 304 -17.01 -3.24 -11.60
CA LYS A 304 -16.80 -2.48 -12.84
C LYS A 304 -17.47 -1.11 -12.77
N VAL A 305 -16.68 -0.04 -12.73
CA VAL A 305 -17.14 1.35 -12.71
C VAL A 305 -16.93 1.96 -14.09
N GLY A 306 -17.99 2.46 -14.71
CA GLY A 306 -17.92 3.01 -16.07
C GLY A 306 -18.75 4.27 -16.23
N PRO A 307 -18.84 4.81 -17.46
CA PRO A 307 -19.61 6.02 -17.76
C PRO A 307 -21.05 5.92 -17.24
N GLY A 308 -21.59 7.04 -16.76
CA GLY A 308 -22.92 7.11 -16.15
C GLY A 308 -22.99 6.68 -14.68
N THR A 309 -21.87 6.28 -14.05
CA THR A 309 -21.83 6.07 -12.60
C THR A 309 -21.79 7.42 -11.88
N THR A 310 -22.68 7.62 -10.90
CA THR A 310 -22.70 8.82 -10.04
C THR A 310 -21.96 8.56 -8.72
N SER A 311 -21.43 9.62 -8.10
CA SER A 311 -20.72 9.55 -6.81
C SER A 311 -21.54 8.92 -5.69
N ASP A 312 -22.82 9.30 -5.55
CA ASP A 312 -23.72 8.77 -4.50
C ASP A 312 -23.91 7.25 -4.62
N VAL A 313 -24.27 6.76 -5.81
CA VAL A 313 -24.42 5.33 -6.09
C VAL A 313 -23.12 4.57 -5.81
N LEU A 314 -21.96 5.11 -6.20
CA LEU A 314 -20.68 4.46 -5.97
C LEU A 314 -20.37 4.32 -4.48
N VAL A 315 -20.54 5.40 -3.70
CA VAL A 315 -20.33 5.39 -2.24
C VAL A 315 -21.25 4.39 -1.55
N LYS A 316 -22.56 4.38 -1.91
CA LYS A 316 -23.52 3.41 -1.37
C LYS A 316 -23.15 1.96 -1.71
N LEU A 317 -22.73 1.72 -2.96
CA LEU A 317 -22.32 0.39 -3.40
C LEU A 317 -21.07 -0.10 -2.65
N VAL A 318 -20.07 0.77 -2.45
CA VAL A 318 -18.87 0.41 -1.67
C VAL A 318 -19.24 0.11 -0.22
N ASN A 319 -20.09 0.92 0.42
CA ASN A 319 -20.56 0.67 1.79
C ASN A 319 -21.33 -0.66 1.91
N ARG A 320 -22.13 -1.00 0.91
CA ARG A 320 -22.88 -2.27 0.88
C ARG A 320 -21.95 -3.48 0.79
N LEU A 321 -20.85 -3.38 0.04
CA LEU A 321 -19.90 -4.48 -0.21
C LEU A 321 -18.72 -4.52 0.78
N ASN A 322 -18.47 -3.43 1.50
CA ASN A 322 -17.38 -3.29 2.47
C ASN A 322 -17.84 -2.51 3.72
N PRO A 323 -18.82 -3.04 4.48
CA PRO A 323 -19.40 -2.33 5.62
C PRO A 323 -18.37 -2.02 6.72
N ASP A 324 -17.37 -2.88 6.90
CA ASP A 324 -16.29 -2.71 7.88
C ASP A 324 -15.14 -1.80 7.40
N ASN A 325 -15.27 -1.25 6.18
CA ASN A 325 -14.27 -0.39 5.54
C ASN A 325 -12.85 -0.98 5.57
N GLU A 326 -12.75 -2.27 5.27
CA GLU A 326 -11.49 -3.00 5.28
C GLU A 326 -10.68 -2.72 4.01
N PRO A 327 -9.38 -2.37 4.13
CA PRO A 327 -8.52 -2.24 2.97
C PRO A 327 -8.35 -3.60 2.28
N GLY A 328 -8.39 -3.59 0.94
CA GLY A 328 -8.26 -4.80 0.13
C GLY A 328 -9.54 -5.62 -0.07
N LYS A 329 -10.66 -5.22 0.54
CA LYS A 329 -11.97 -5.88 0.33
C LYS A 329 -12.60 -5.52 -1.01
N VAL A 330 -12.65 -4.24 -1.37
CA VAL A 330 -13.27 -3.77 -2.63
C VAL A 330 -12.21 -3.20 -3.58
N ILE A 331 -12.30 -3.64 -4.84
CA ILE A 331 -11.51 -3.17 -5.97
C ILE A 331 -12.45 -2.47 -6.96
N LEU A 332 -12.26 -1.18 -7.21
CA LEU A 332 -13.00 -0.42 -8.21
C LEU A 332 -12.27 -0.48 -9.55
N ILE A 333 -12.88 -1.16 -10.52
CA ILE A 333 -12.31 -1.42 -11.85
C ILE A 333 -12.89 -0.41 -12.84
N THR A 334 -12.17 0.66 -13.10
CA THR A 334 -12.62 1.81 -13.90
C THR A 334 -12.46 1.59 -15.40
N ARG A 335 -13.48 1.90 -16.21
CA ARG A 335 -13.50 1.63 -17.66
C ARG A 335 -14.20 2.73 -18.45
N PHE A 336 -13.66 3.94 -18.45
CA PHE A 336 -14.32 5.13 -18.98
C PHE A 336 -14.09 5.36 -20.48
N GLY A 337 -13.00 4.82 -21.02
CA GLY A 337 -12.51 5.17 -22.34
C GLY A 337 -11.59 6.40 -22.27
N ALA A 338 -10.58 6.44 -23.14
CA ALA A 338 -9.58 7.50 -23.19
C ALA A 338 -10.18 8.91 -23.35
N ALA A 339 -11.32 9.02 -24.02
CA ALA A 339 -12.00 10.29 -24.28
C ALA A 339 -12.77 10.84 -23.07
N LYS A 340 -13.12 10.00 -22.08
CA LYS A 340 -14.02 10.38 -20.97
C LYS A 340 -13.36 10.36 -19.60
N VAL A 341 -12.32 9.54 -19.43
CA VAL A 341 -11.72 9.27 -18.12
C VAL A 341 -11.29 10.53 -17.36
N SER A 342 -10.68 11.52 -18.03
CA SER A 342 -10.23 12.76 -17.38
C SER A 342 -11.38 13.65 -16.88
N LYS A 343 -12.59 13.48 -17.43
CA LYS A 343 -13.78 14.25 -17.02
C LYS A 343 -14.62 13.48 -16.00
N ASP A 344 -14.85 12.20 -16.24
CA ASP A 344 -15.87 11.43 -15.54
C ASP A 344 -15.34 10.74 -14.27
N LEU A 345 -14.04 10.43 -14.21
CA LEU A 345 -13.43 9.75 -13.05
C LEU A 345 -13.16 10.66 -11.84
N PRO A 346 -12.67 11.92 -11.98
CA PRO A 346 -12.30 12.75 -10.84
C PRO A 346 -13.42 12.94 -9.78
N PRO A 347 -14.70 13.19 -10.14
CA PRO A 347 -15.78 13.32 -9.15
C PRO A 347 -15.98 12.06 -8.29
N LEU A 348 -15.76 10.88 -8.88
CA LEU A 348 -15.91 9.60 -8.18
C LEU A 348 -14.76 9.35 -7.22
N VAL A 349 -13.53 9.61 -7.66
CA VAL A 349 -12.32 9.47 -6.83
C VAL A 349 -12.40 10.38 -5.60
N LYS A 350 -12.81 11.65 -5.80
CA LYS A 350 -12.99 12.62 -4.71
C LYS A 350 -14.06 12.15 -3.73
N ALA A 351 -15.23 11.72 -4.21
CA ALA A 351 -16.32 11.28 -3.34
C ALA A 351 -15.95 10.07 -2.45
N VAL A 352 -15.29 9.06 -3.02
CA VAL A 352 -14.83 7.88 -2.26
C VAL A 352 -13.77 8.26 -1.23
N ARG A 353 -12.82 9.13 -1.62
CA ARG A 353 -11.77 9.65 -0.72
C ARG A 353 -12.36 10.46 0.43
N ASP A 354 -13.28 11.37 0.13
CA ASP A 354 -13.90 12.27 1.10
C ASP A 354 -14.82 11.51 2.06
N ALA A 355 -15.43 10.40 1.60
CA ALA A 355 -16.14 9.44 2.43
C ALA A 355 -15.21 8.55 3.28
N GLY A 356 -13.88 8.64 3.13
CA GLY A 356 -12.91 7.86 3.89
C GLY A 356 -12.91 6.36 3.57
N LEU A 357 -13.42 5.98 2.39
CA LEU A 357 -13.58 4.57 1.99
C LEU A 357 -12.28 3.99 1.44
N LYS A 358 -11.90 2.82 1.95
CA LYS A 358 -10.67 2.12 1.61
C LYS A 358 -10.91 1.15 0.46
N VAL A 359 -10.65 1.62 -0.76
CA VAL A 359 -10.78 0.83 -1.99
C VAL A 359 -9.47 0.80 -2.76
N ILE A 360 -9.29 -0.23 -3.57
CA ILE A 360 -8.21 -0.33 -4.55
C ILE A 360 -8.73 0.19 -5.89
N TRP A 361 -8.04 1.14 -6.50
CA TRP A 361 -8.39 1.65 -7.83
C TRP A 361 -7.62 0.91 -8.93
N THR A 362 -8.34 0.36 -9.91
CA THR A 362 -7.72 -0.25 -11.09
C THR A 362 -8.28 0.35 -12.38
N CYS A 363 -7.46 0.33 -13.42
CA CYS A 363 -7.83 0.77 -14.76
C CYS A 363 -8.08 -0.45 -15.64
N ASP A 364 -9.27 -0.53 -16.21
CA ASP A 364 -9.67 -1.39 -17.34
C ASP A 364 -9.73 -0.52 -18.60
N PRO A 365 -8.58 -0.33 -19.28
CA PRO A 365 -8.49 0.52 -20.46
C PRO A 365 -9.03 -0.16 -21.72
N MET A 366 -9.62 -1.35 -21.60
CA MET A 366 -9.97 -2.19 -22.74
C MET A 366 -11.41 -1.92 -23.15
N HIS A 367 -12.32 -2.13 -22.21
CA HIS A 367 -13.73 -2.19 -22.55
C HIS A 367 -14.35 -0.80 -22.86
N GLY A 368 -13.75 0.29 -22.38
CA GLY A 368 -14.17 1.66 -22.69
C GLY A 368 -13.79 2.12 -24.11
N ASN A 369 -12.83 1.43 -24.75
CA ASN A 369 -12.23 1.83 -26.03
C ASN A 369 -12.57 0.88 -27.20
N THR A 370 -13.63 0.09 -27.08
CA THR A 370 -14.04 -0.86 -28.13
C THR A 370 -14.87 -0.17 -29.21
N TYR A 371 -14.57 -0.45 -30.47
CA TYR A 371 -15.34 -0.01 -31.64
C TYR A 371 -15.46 -1.15 -32.67
N LYS A 372 -16.23 -0.94 -33.74
CA LYS A 372 -16.40 -1.91 -34.82
C LYS A 372 -15.76 -1.39 -36.10
N ALA A 373 -15.04 -2.27 -36.80
CA ALA A 373 -14.41 -2.00 -38.10
C ALA A 373 -14.35 -3.29 -38.93
N ASN A 374 -14.63 -3.21 -40.23
CA ASN A 374 -14.59 -4.35 -41.17
C ASN A 374 -15.32 -5.62 -40.66
N GLY A 375 -16.44 -5.47 -39.95
CA GLY A 375 -17.20 -6.59 -39.38
C GLY A 375 -16.64 -7.14 -38.05
N PHE A 376 -15.46 -6.71 -37.61
CA PHE A 376 -14.84 -7.11 -36.35
C PHE A 376 -15.07 -6.07 -35.26
N LYS A 377 -15.13 -6.52 -34.00
CA LYS A 377 -14.88 -5.63 -32.85
C LYS A 377 -13.38 -5.52 -32.66
N THR A 378 -12.87 -4.31 -32.58
CA THR A 378 -11.46 -4.07 -32.31
C THR A 378 -11.28 -2.95 -31.27
N ARG A 379 -10.05 -2.75 -30.83
CA ARG A 379 -9.60 -1.69 -29.93
C ARG A 379 -8.33 -1.10 -30.48
N ASP A 380 -8.19 0.19 -30.28
CA ASP A 380 -7.03 0.98 -30.69
C ASP A 380 -6.06 1.02 -29.50
N PHE A 381 -4.87 0.47 -29.71
CA PHE A 381 -3.82 0.34 -28.70
C PHE A 381 -3.44 1.70 -28.09
N GLU A 382 -3.42 2.73 -28.92
CA GLU A 382 -3.06 4.09 -28.57
C GLU A 382 -4.08 4.66 -27.58
N LYS A 383 -5.37 4.40 -27.79
CA LYS A 383 -6.45 4.73 -26.85
C LYS A 383 -6.37 3.92 -25.55
N VAL A 384 -6.02 2.63 -25.63
CA VAL A 384 -5.80 1.79 -24.45
C VAL A 384 -4.71 2.41 -23.55
N VAL A 385 -3.55 2.75 -24.14
CA VAL A 385 -2.46 3.40 -23.41
C VAL A 385 -2.87 4.77 -22.88
N LYS A 386 -3.55 5.59 -23.69
CA LYS A 386 -4.00 6.93 -23.29
C LYS A 386 -4.95 6.91 -22.09
N GLU A 387 -5.86 5.94 -22.00
CA GLU A 387 -6.72 5.80 -20.82
C GLU A 387 -5.92 5.50 -19.54
N ILE A 388 -4.90 4.65 -19.62
CA ILE A 388 -4.01 4.35 -18.48
C ILE A 388 -3.31 5.62 -18.01
N LEU A 389 -2.68 6.35 -18.94
CA LEU A 389 -1.95 7.58 -18.62
C LEU A 389 -2.87 8.64 -17.99
N ASN A 390 -4.04 8.86 -18.58
CA ASN A 390 -5.01 9.81 -18.05
C ASN A 390 -5.52 9.39 -16.66
N THR A 391 -5.71 8.10 -16.42
CA THR A 391 -6.14 7.58 -15.11
C THR A 391 -5.07 7.85 -14.04
N VAL A 392 -3.78 7.64 -14.36
CA VAL A 392 -2.67 8.00 -13.45
C VAL A 392 -2.74 9.48 -13.09
N ASN A 393 -2.91 10.36 -14.08
CA ASN A 393 -2.99 11.81 -13.85
C ASN A 393 -4.18 12.20 -12.96
N VAL A 394 -5.37 11.66 -13.24
CA VAL A 394 -6.57 11.89 -12.40
C VAL A 394 -6.29 11.52 -10.95
N HIS A 395 -5.63 10.39 -10.71
CA HIS A 395 -5.30 9.97 -9.35
C HIS A 395 -4.31 10.92 -8.67
N VAL A 396 -3.27 11.37 -9.39
CA VAL A 396 -2.32 12.36 -8.88
C VAL A 396 -3.05 13.67 -8.51
N GLU A 397 -3.85 14.23 -9.41
CA GLU A 397 -4.62 15.45 -9.17
C GLU A 397 -5.60 15.32 -8.00
N CYS A 398 -6.17 14.13 -7.81
CA CYS A 398 -7.08 13.85 -6.70
C CYS A 398 -6.37 13.44 -5.40
N GLY A 399 -5.03 13.41 -5.34
CA GLY A 399 -4.28 12.99 -4.14
C GLY A 399 -4.54 11.53 -3.73
N THR A 400 -4.81 10.67 -4.71
CA THR A 400 -5.01 9.21 -4.55
C THR A 400 -4.06 8.49 -5.50
N ARG A 401 -4.07 7.16 -5.63
CA ARG A 401 -3.15 6.44 -6.53
C ARG A 401 -3.89 5.46 -7.42
N LEU A 402 -3.41 5.27 -8.65
CA LEU A 402 -3.78 4.10 -9.44
C LEU A 402 -3.06 2.89 -8.85
N ASN A 403 -3.80 1.91 -8.33
CA ASN A 403 -3.23 0.74 -7.67
C ASN A 403 -2.98 -0.43 -8.62
N GLY A 404 -3.64 -0.48 -9.79
CA GLY A 404 -3.49 -1.61 -10.69
C GLY A 404 -4.14 -1.49 -12.06
N LEU A 405 -3.97 -2.55 -12.85
CA LEU A 405 -4.59 -2.72 -14.16
C LEU A 405 -5.47 -3.96 -14.22
N HIS A 406 -6.47 -3.91 -15.09
CA HIS A 406 -7.35 -5.01 -15.46
C HIS A 406 -7.37 -5.13 -16.99
N LEU A 407 -6.75 -6.16 -17.53
CA LEU A 407 -6.50 -6.30 -18.96
C LEU A 407 -7.15 -7.54 -19.57
N GLU A 408 -7.49 -7.44 -20.85
CA GLU A 408 -7.82 -8.57 -21.70
C GLU A 408 -6.66 -8.77 -22.68
N MET A 409 -5.95 -9.88 -22.54
CA MET A 409 -4.71 -10.15 -23.27
C MET A 409 -4.61 -11.63 -23.63
N THR A 410 -3.62 -11.98 -24.45
CA THR A 410 -3.14 -13.34 -24.67
C THR A 410 -1.64 -13.32 -24.96
N GLY A 411 -0.96 -14.43 -24.66
CA GLY A 411 0.44 -14.63 -25.06
C GLY A 411 0.60 -15.06 -26.52
N GLU A 412 -0.51 -15.26 -27.22
CA GLU A 412 -0.57 -15.62 -28.64
C GLU A 412 -0.37 -14.39 -29.55
N ASP A 413 0.18 -14.60 -30.74
CA ASP A 413 0.38 -13.56 -31.76
C ASP A 413 -0.92 -13.36 -32.58
N VAL A 414 -1.94 -12.83 -31.91
CA VAL A 414 -3.27 -12.52 -32.49
C VAL A 414 -3.32 -11.11 -33.11
N THR A 415 -4.29 -10.91 -34.02
CA THR A 415 -4.58 -9.62 -34.66
C THR A 415 -5.96 -9.11 -34.26
N GLU A 416 -6.12 -8.82 -32.98
CA GLU A 416 -7.43 -8.46 -32.42
C GLU A 416 -7.57 -6.96 -32.11
N CYS A 417 -6.50 -6.33 -31.61
CA CYS A 417 -6.40 -4.88 -31.42
C CYS A 417 -5.52 -4.27 -32.52
N VAL A 418 -5.90 -3.09 -33.03
CA VAL A 418 -5.09 -2.31 -33.97
C VAL A 418 -4.04 -1.47 -33.24
N GLY A 419 -3.03 -1.02 -33.97
CA GLY A 419 -1.92 -0.20 -33.47
C GLY A 419 -0.87 -1.01 -32.71
N GLY A 420 -0.14 -0.32 -31.84
CA GLY A 420 0.93 -0.93 -31.03
C GLY A 420 2.20 -1.24 -31.82
N PRO A 421 3.14 -2.00 -31.23
CA PRO A 421 4.51 -2.14 -31.75
C PRO A 421 4.61 -2.71 -33.17
N GLU A 422 3.61 -3.47 -33.60
CA GLU A 422 3.52 -4.07 -34.94
C GLU A 422 2.74 -3.19 -35.94
N ASN A 423 2.20 -2.05 -35.50
CA ASN A 423 1.39 -1.13 -36.30
C ASN A 423 0.24 -1.83 -37.04
N LEU A 424 -0.47 -2.72 -36.34
CA LEU A 424 -1.58 -3.48 -36.91
C LEU A 424 -2.69 -2.52 -37.37
N THR A 425 -3.25 -2.76 -38.54
CA THR A 425 -4.36 -1.98 -39.10
C THR A 425 -5.64 -2.80 -39.08
N GLU A 426 -6.77 -2.16 -39.39
CA GLU A 426 -8.06 -2.86 -39.52
C GLU A 426 -8.06 -3.92 -40.63
N LYS A 427 -7.12 -3.86 -41.58
CA LYS A 427 -6.94 -4.85 -42.65
C LYS A 427 -6.27 -6.13 -42.15
N ASP A 428 -5.53 -6.05 -41.04
CA ASP A 428 -4.81 -7.18 -40.47
C ASP A 428 -5.70 -8.04 -39.57
N LEU A 429 -6.86 -7.53 -39.14
CA LEU A 429 -7.76 -8.22 -38.22
C LEU A 429 -8.11 -9.66 -38.66
N PRO A 430 -8.46 -9.93 -39.93
CA PRO A 430 -8.82 -11.28 -40.37
C PRO A 430 -7.66 -12.29 -40.33
N ARG A 431 -6.40 -11.85 -40.19
CA ARG A 431 -5.23 -12.74 -40.22
C ARG A 431 -5.25 -13.76 -39.08
N CYS A 432 -5.60 -13.33 -37.87
CA CYS A 432 -5.60 -14.16 -36.66
C CYS A 432 -6.52 -13.58 -35.58
N PHE A 433 -7.83 -13.51 -35.85
CA PHE A 433 -8.84 -13.11 -34.86
C PHE A 433 -9.45 -14.35 -34.20
N THR A 434 -9.01 -14.69 -32.99
CA THR A 434 -9.39 -15.97 -32.34
C THR A 434 -10.26 -15.82 -31.10
N SER A 435 -10.46 -14.60 -30.60
CA SER A 435 -11.33 -14.34 -29.46
C SER A 435 -12.79 -14.66 -29.78
N ALA A 436 -13.40 -15.47 -28.92
CA ALA A 436 -14.82 -15.78 -28.98
C ALA A 436 -15.71 -14.57 -28.65
N CYS A 437 -15.18 -13.44 -28.17
CA CYS A 437 -16.02 -12.27 -27.96
C CYS A 437 -15.38 -10.88 -28.09
N ASP A 438 -14.54 -10.39 -27.15
CA ASP A 438 -13.93 -9.06 -27.28
C ASP A 438 -12.42 -9.17 -27.61
N PRO A 439 -11.87 -8.21 -28.39
CA PRO A 439 -10.50 -8.25 -28.89
C PRO A 439 -9.45 -8.09 -27.77
N ARG A 440 -8.45 -8.97 -27.73
CA ARG A 440 -7.39 -9.00 -26.71
C ARG A 440 -6.13 -8.31 -27.19
N LEU A 441 -5.32 -7.81 -26.26
CA LEU A 441 -3.94 -7.44 -26.54
C LEU A 441 -3.14 -8.71 -26.86
N ASN A 442 -2.36 -8.69 -27.93
CA ASN A 442 -1.38 -9.73 -28.20
C ASN A 442 -0.12 -9.56 -27.31
N PHE A 443 0.85 -10.45 -27.45
CA PHE A 443 2.10 -10.41 -26.67
C PHE A 443 2.81 -9.04 -26.74
N GLN A 444 3.03 -8.49 -27.94
CA GLN A 444 3.78 -7.25 -28.12
C GLN A 444 3.04 -6.05 -27.54
N GLN A 445 1.72 -5.98 -27.76
CA GLN A 445 0.86 -4.94 -27.21
C GLN A 445 0.80 -5.03 -25.68
N ALA A 446 0.68 -6.22 -25.09
CA ALA A 446 0.70 -6.41 -23.64
C ALA A 446 2.02 -5.91 -23.02
N MET A 447 3.16 -6.21 -23.66
CA MET A 447 4.45 -5.65 -23.24
C MET A 447 4.50 -4.13 -23.38
N GLY A 448 3.97 -3.57 -24.47
CA GLY A 448 3.81 -2.12 -24.64
C GLY A 448 3.05 -1.47 -23.48
N VAL A 449 1.92 -2.05 -23.07
CA VAL A 449 1.17 -1.59 -21.89
C VAL A 449 2.01 -1.64 -20.61
N ALA A 450 2.79 -2.69 -20.40
CA ALA A 450 3.65 -2.79 -19.21
C ALA A 450 4.71 -1.68 -19.15
N PHE A 451 5.37 -1.37 -20.27
CA PHE A 451 6.34 -0.26 -20.34
C PHE A 451 5.67 1.09 -20.12
N ALA A 452 4.52 1.35 -20.76
CA ALA A 452 3.76 2.59 -20.59
C ALA A 452 3.41 2.83 -19.11
N THR A 453 2.92 1.76 -18.47
CA THR A 453 2.48 1.78 -17.07
C THR A 453 3.64 1.99 -16.12
N GLY A 454 4.74 1.23 -16.29
CA GLY A 454 5.94 1.39 -15.47
C GLY A 454 6.50 2.81 -15.54
N TYR A 455 6.54 3.40 -16.73
CA TYR A 455 6.95 4.79 -16.94
C TYR A 455 6.02 5.79 -16.22
N ALA A 456 4.71 5.69 -16.45
CA ALA A 456 3.73 6.60 -15.88
C ALA A 456 3.72 6.56 -14.34
N LEU A 457 3.79 5.37 -13.76
CA LEU A 457 3.85 5.20 -12.31
C LEU A 457 5.12 5.82 -11.72
N ARG A 458 6.29 5.53 -12.30
CA ARG A 458 7.56 6.11 -11.83
C ARG A 458 7.54 7.64 -11.92
N ALA A 459 7.03 8.18 -13.02
CA ALA A 459 6.88 9.62 -13.18
C ALA A 459 5.95 10.20 -12.10
N SER A 460 4.80 9.56 -11.85
CA SER A 460 3.85 10.01 -10.81
C SER A 460 4.44 9.98 -9.40
N TYR A 461 5.34 9.03 -9.09
CA TYR A 461 6.03 8.97 -7.80
C TYR A 461 7.01 10.13 -7.64
N ASN A 462 7.74 10.48 -8.70
CA ASN A 462 8.62 11.65 -8.71
C ASN A 462 7.83 12.95 -8.59
N GLU A 463 6.73 13.09 -9.32
CA GLU A 463 5.90 14.30 -9.24
C GLU A 463 5.24 14.44 -7.86
N ARG A 464 4.78 13.37 -7.21
CA ARG A 464 4.29 13.45 -5.83
C ARG A 464 5.37 13.93 -4.87
N LYS A 465 6.60 13.47 -5.06
CA LYS A 465 7.75 13.95 -4.29
C LYS A 465 7.97 15.45 -4.51
N GLU A 466 7.86 15.93 -5.76
CA GLU A 466 7.95 17.36 -6.11
C GLU A 466 6.75 18.18 -5.61
N ASN A 467 5.52 17.69 -5.72
CA ASN A 467 4.33 18.36 -5.23
C ASN A 467 4.33 18.44 -3.70
N ALA A 468 4.79 17.38 -3.01
CA ALA A 468 5.06 17.43 -1.57
C ALA A 468 6.10 18.53 -1.25
N LEU A 469 7.16 18.68 -2.05
CA LEU A 469 8.12 19.80 -1.96
C LEU A 469 7.46 21.18 -2.13
N THR A 470 6.47 21.33 -3.01
CA THR A 470 5.79 22.63 -3.26
C THR A 470 4.72 23.00 -2.23
N CYS A 471 4.12 22.01 -1.56
CA CYS A 471 3.13 22.21 -0.49
C CYS A 471 3.80 22.45 0.88
N LEU A 472 5.12 22.27 0.95
CA LEU A 472 5.91 22.72 2.07
C LEU A 472 6.04 24.25 2.00
N PRO A 473 6.01 24.94 3.16
CA PRO A 473 6.33 26.36 3.18
C PRO A 473 7.63 26.62 2.41
N LYS A 474 7.68 27.69 1.60
CA LYS A 474 8.88 28.13 0.85
C LYS A 474 10.14 27.86 1.68
N LYS A 475 11.02 26.97 1.20
CA LYS A 475 12.32 26.61 1.80
C LYS A 475 12.32 26.76 3.33
N THR A 476 11.68 25.84 4.06
CA THR A 476 11.95 25.72 5.50
C THR A 476 13.45 25.54 5.70
N ASN A 477 14.06 26.43 6.49
CA ASN A 477 15.48 26.40 6.77
C ASN A 477 15.77 25.29 7.80
N VAL A 478 15.66 24.02 7.36
CA VAL A 478 15.89 22.87 8.23
C VAL A 478 17.26 23.00 8.86
N GLN A 479 17.28 23.06 10.18
CA GLN A 479 18.52 23.13 10.94
C GLN A 479 19.09 21.72 11.09
N TYR A 480 20.41 21.59 10.93
CA TYR A 480 21.12 20.32 11.07
C TYR A 480 22.12 20.41 12.24
N GLY A 481 22.21 19.33 13.00
CA GLY A 481 23.21 19.10 14.02
C GLY A 481 24.22 18.03 13.59
N LYS A 482 25.17 17.76 14.47
CA LYS A 482 26.17 16.69 14.31
C LYS A 482 26.03 15.70 15.45
N VAL A 483 26.08 14.41 15.12
CA VAL A 483 26.19 13.34 16.11
C VAL A 483 27.61 12.82 16.07
N PHE A 484 28.26 12.71 17.23
CA PHE A 484 29.64 12.24 17.30
C PHE A 484 29.79 10.85 16.66
N GLY A 485 30.84 10.67 15.86
CA GLY A 485 31.08 9.44 15.11
C GLY A 485 30.20 9.24 13.87
N LEU A 486 29.20 10.10 13.63
CA LEU A 486 28.39 10.07 12.42
C LEU A 486 28.94 11.07 11.38
N GLY A 487 29.43 10.56 10.26
CA GLY A 487 30.03 11.37 9.18
C GLY A 487 29.05 12.16 8.31
N LYS A 488 27.79 12.35 8.74
CA LYS A 488 26.75 13.06 7.99
C LYS A 488 25.88 13.92 8.91
N PRO A 489 25.36 15.07 8.42
CA PRO A 489 24.49 15.94 9.20
C PRO A 489 23.16 15.27 9.52
N VAL A 490 22.60 15.59 10.69
CA VAL A 490 21.32 15.06 11.17
C VAL A 490 20.35 16.22 11.36
N SER A 491 19.15 16.15 10.80
CA SER A 491 18.15 17.20 11.00
C SER A 491 17.79 17.31 12.49
N LYS A 492 17.80 18.53 13.04
CA LYS A 492 17.48 18.83 14.45
C LYS A 492 16.07 18.41 14.85
N LEU A 493 15.16 18.30 13.87
CA LEU A 493 13.88 17.63 14.01
C LEU A 493 13.98 16.21 13.43
N VAL A 494 13.55 15.22 14.21
CA VAL A 494 13.61 13.79 13.86
C VAL A 494 12.20 13.23 13.79
N PHE A 495 11.86 12.49 12.74
CA PHE A 495 10.53 11.88 12.63
C PHE A 495 10.45 10.55 13.38
N GLY A 496 9.61 10.50 14.42
CA GLY A 496 9.33 9.29 15.19
C GLY A 496 8.24 8.43 14.55
N THR A 497 8.55 7.17 14.27
CA THR A 497 7.70 6.25 13.48
C THR A 497 6.76 5.36 14.29
N LEU A 498 6.67 5.52 15.62
CA LEU A 498 5.87 4.64 16.51
C LEU A 498 4.44 4.34 15.99
N PHE A 499 3.78 5.32 15.36
CA PHE A 499 2.43 5.18 14.82
C PHE A 499 2.35 5.11 13.28
N LEU A 500 3.48 4.93 12.60
CA LEU A 500 3.55 4.89 11.14
C LEU A 500 2.66 3.78 10.55
N HIS A 501 2.57 2.62 11.22
CA HIS A 501 1.68 1.52 10.85
C HIS A 501 0.18 1.86 10.88
N LYS A 502 -0.23 2.97 11.49
CA LYS A 502 -1.63 3.44 11.52
C LYS A 502 -1.93 4.49 10.45
N VAL A 503 -0.92 4.92 9.69
CA VAL A 503 -1.09 5.93 8.64
C VAL A 503 -1.67 5.24 7.42
N ALA A 504 -2.79 5.74 6.91
CA ALA A 504 -3.46 5.15 5.74
C ALA A 504 -2.59 5.18 4.47
N GLN A 505 -1.79 6.24 4.30
CA GLN A 505 -0.87 6.44 3.18
C GLN A 505 0.54 6.74 3.73
N PRO A 506 1.25 5.74 4.29
CA PRO A 506 2.48 6.00 5.04
C PRO A 506 3.60 6.53 4.15
N PHE A 507 3.67 6.09 2.89
CA PHE A 507 4.72 6.53 1.96
C PHE A 507 4.56 8.00 1.58
N GLU A 508 3.33 8.51 1.46
CA GLU A 508 3.10 9.93 1.16
C GLU A 508 3.53 10.83 2.32
N LEU A 509 3.27 10.38 3.56
CA LEU A 509 3.77 11.08 4.74
C LEU A 509 5.31 11.09 4.77
N LEU A 510 5.95 9.96 4.51
CA LEU A 510 7.42 9.86 4.47
C LEU A 510 8.02 10.67 3.32
N ASP A 511 7.39 10.66 2.14
CA ASP A 511 7.78 11.47 0.97
C ASP A 511 7.79 12.95 1.33
N HIS A 512 6.76 13.44 2.04
CA HIS A 512 6.65 14.84 2.48
C HIS A 512 7.65 15.22 3.57
N ILE A 513 7.91 14.32 4.53
CA ILE A 513 8.92 14.52 5.55
C ILE A 513 10.31 14.63 4.90
N TRP A 514 10.65 13.68 4.03
CA TRP A 514 11.92 13.68 3.30
C TRP A 514 12.08 14.92 2.42
N ALA A 515 11.02 15.29 1.70
CA ALA A 515 10.97 16.49 0.89
C ALA A 515 11.26 17.77 1.71
N SER A 516 10.82 17.84 2.97
CA SER A 516 11.05 19.03 3.81
C SER A 516 12.51 19.33 4.10
N GLY A 517 13.41 18.37 3.83
CA GLY A 517 14.83 18.42 4.21
C GLY A 517 15.13 17.63 5.48
N VAL A 518 14.10 17.21 6.23
CA VAL A 518 14.28 16.31 7.38
C VAL A 518 14.81 14.96 6.90
N ASN A 519 15.98 14.60 7.40
CA ASN A 519 16.69 13.39 6.96
C ASN A 519 16.80 12.31 8.03
N ALA A 520 16.35 12.57 9.26
CA ALA A 520 16.46 11.65 10.39
C ALA A 520 15.13 10.98 10.75
N PHE A 521 15.14 9.65 10.79
CA PHE A 521 13.96 8.81 11.06
C PHE A 521 14.24 7.87 12.23
N ASP A 522 13.38 7.94 13.24
CA ASP A 522 13.47 7.20 14.49
C ASP A 522 12.45 6.06 14.52
N THR A 523 12.94 4.83 14.58
CA THR A 523 12.16 3.59 14.65
C THR A 523 12.65 2.68 15.76
N ALA A 524 12.03 1.51 15.92
CA ALA A 524 12.47 0.46 16.84
C ALA A 524 11.94 -0.90 16.41
N ALA A 525 12.63 -1.97 16.84
CA ALA A 525 12.23 -3.36 16.61
C ALA A 525 10.80 -3.67 17.10
N ILE A 526 10.33 -2.94 18.11
CA ILE A 526 9.01 -3.14 18.73
C ILE A 526 7.94 -2.16 18.23
N TYR A 527 8.26 -1.26 17.28
CA TYR A 527 7.29 -0.28 16.80
C TYR A 527 6.37 -0.89 15.74
N GLY A 528 5.08 -0.86 16.01
CA GLY A 528 4.05 -1.40 15.14
C GLY A 528 3.22 -2.49 15.80
N SER A 529 2.09 -2.82 15.17
CA SER A 529 1.36 -4.06 15.44
C SER A 529 1.11 -4.75 14.08
N PRO A 530 1.68 -5.96 13.84
CA PRO A 530 2.62 -6.68 14.72
C PRO A 530 3.93 -5.91 14.97
N GLU A 531 4.72 -6.34 15.95
CA GLU A 531 6.02 -5.74 16.28
C GLU A 531 6.92 -5.65 15.04
N GLY A 532 7.64 -4.54 14.89
CA GLY A 532 8.52 -4.28 13.76
C GLY A 532 7.82 -3.76 12.49
N LYS A 533 6.47 -3.66 12.48
CA LYS A 533 5.73 -3.20 11.30
C LYS A 533 6.15 -1.82 10.80
N CYS A 534 6.56 -0.91 11.70
CA CYS A 534 7.04 0.40 11.29
C CYS A 534 8.40 0.34 10.57
N GLU A 535 9.28 -0.59 10.93
CA GLU A 535 10.55 -0.84 10.22
C GLU A 535 10.31 -1.41 8.83
N GLU A 536 9.36 -2.34 8.68
CA GLU A 536 8.97 -2.87 7.37
C GLU A 536 8.45 -1.76 6.45
N ILE A 537 7.60 -0.86 6.97
CA ILE A 537 7.06 0.26 6.20
C ILE A 537 8.18 1.22 5.80
N LEU A 538 9.06 1.58 6.73
CA LEU A 538 10.18 2.48 6.45
C LEU A 538 11.15 1.87 5.44
N GLY A 539 11.51 0.59 5.59
CA GLY A 539 12.38 -0.14 4.65
C GLY A 539 11.77 -0.27 3.25
N ALA A 540 10.48 -0.58 3.17
CA ALA A 540 9.75 -0.63 1.91
C ALA A 540 9.70 0.75 1.22
N TRP A 541 9.54 1.83 2.00
CA TRP A 541 9.61 3.20 1.46
C TRP A 541 11.00 3.53 0.92
N ILE A 542 12.07 3.29 1.72
CA ILE A 542 13.47 3.50 1.31
C ILE A 542 13.74 2.83 -0.03
N LYS A 543 13.38 1.55 -0.15
CA LYS A 543 13.55 0.75 -1.36
C LYS A 543 12.74 1.28 -2.53
N SER A 544 11.44 1.53 -2.32
CA SER A 544 10.52 1.94 -3.41
C SER A 544 10.85 3.32 -3.99
N ARG A 545 11.39 4.23 -3.18
CA ARG A 545 11.77 5.60 -3.61
C ARG A 545 13.24 5.72 -3.99
N ASN A 546 14.00 4.63 -3.88
CA ASN A 546 15.45 4.62 -4.09
C ASN A 546 16.14 5.74 -3.27
N ILE A 547 15.80 5.84 -1.99
CA ILE A 547 16.35 6.86 -1.09
C ILE A 547 17.85 6.64 -0.94
N ASN A 548 18.64 7.72 -1.10
CA ASN A 548 20.08 7.66 -0.92
C ASN A 548 20.43 7.52 0.56
N LEU A 549 20.90 6.33 0.95
CA LEU A 549 21.31 6.02 2.33
C LEU A 549 22.49 6.87 2.85
N HIS A 550 23.26 7.51 1.96
CA HIS A 550 24.30 8.45 2.37
C HIS A 550 23.73 9.77 2.90
N GLN A 551 22.48 10.10 2.54
CA GLN A 551 21.79 11.33 2.98
C GLN A 551 20.77 11.06 4.09
N LEU A 552 20.18 9.86 4.13
CA LEU A 552 19.21 9.41 5.13
C LEU A 552 19.91 9.02 6.44
N VAL A 553 19.35 9.39 7.59
CA VAL A 553 19.81 8.94 8.91
C VAL A 553 18.75 8.03 9.53
N VAL A 554 19.09 6.75 9.70
CA VAL A 554 18.20 5.75 10.31
C VAL A 554 18.63 5.47 11.75
N ILE A 555 17.73 5.80 12.68
CA ILE A 555 17.87 5.51 14.11
C ILE A 555 16.92 4.34 14.42
N THR A 556 17.45 3.20 14.87
CA THR A 556 16.61 2.11 15.39
C THR A 556 16.95 1.77 16.84
N LYS A 557 16.07 1.02 17.50
CA LYS A 557 16.23 0.59 18.89
C LYS A 557 15.91 -0.88 19.07
N GLY A 558 16.69 -1.52 19.94
CA GLY A 558 16.47 -2.89 20.42
C GLY A 558 16.72 -3.00 21.92
N GLY A 559 16.83 -4.21 22.44
CA GLY A 559 17.04 -4.45 23.87
C GLY A 559 15.76 -4.29 24.71
N CYS A 560 14.59 -4.46 24.10
CA CYS A 560 13.30 -4.31 24.76
C CYS A 560 12.23 -5.16 24.08
N SER A 561 11.33 -5.73 24.89
CA SER A 561 10.13 -6.44 24.43
C SER A 561 8.97 -5.47 24.10
N GLY A 562 7.92 -5.96 23.44
CA GLY A 562 6.76 -5.12 23.14
C GLY A 562 5.83 -4.84 24.32
N ALA A 563 4.67 -4.27 23.98
CA ALA A 563 3.71 -3.76 24.95
C ALA A 563 3.11 -4.85 25.86
N ASP A 564 2.90 -6.07 25.32
CA ASP A 564 2.30 -7.18 26.06
C ASP A 564 3.20 -7.65 27.22
N SER A 565 4.52 -7.53 27.04
CA SER A 565 5.52 -7.77 28.09
C SER A 565 5.90 -6.50 28.85
N LYS A 566 5.05 -5.46 28.80
CA LYS A 566 5.24 -4.17 29.47
C LYS A 566 6.60 -3.52 29.19
N TRP A 567 7.14 -3.68 27.98
CA TRP A 567 8.43 -3.14 27.57
C TRP A 567 9.61 -3.60 28.45
N ALA A 568 9.57 -4.84 28.94
CA ALA A 568 10.65 -5.42 29.72
C ALA A 568 11.99 -5.39 28.94
N PRO A 569 13.13 -5.12 29.62
CA PRO A 569 14.44 -5.08 28.99
C PRO A 569 14.87 -6.45 28.46
N ARG A 570 15.66 -6.45 27.38
CA ARG A 570 16.24 -7.64 26.74
C ARG A 570 17.73 -7.40 26.44
N MET A 571 18.52 -7.28 27.51
CA MET A 571 19.85 -6.65 27.45
C MET A 571 21.02 -7.62 27.38
N SER A 572 20.79 -8.93 27.25
CA SER A 572 21.89 -9.86 27.00
C SER A 572 22.51 -9.63 25.62
N SER A 573 23.80 -9.92 25.50
CA SER A 573 24.55 -9.75 24.25
C SER A 573 23.84 -10.40 23.05
N ALA A 574 23.35 -11.63 23.22
CA ALA A 574 22.65 -12.38 22.17
C ALA A 574 21.32 -11.71 21.76
N GLN A 575 20.54 -11.21 22.72
CA GLN A 575 19.25 -10.56 22.44
C GLN A 575 19.43 -9.24 21.70
N VAL A 576 20.37 -8.40 22.13
CA VAL A 576 20.66 -7.11 21.48
C VAL A 576 21.11 -7.30 20.04
N VAL A 577 21.92 -8.33 19.77
CA VAL A 577 22.36 -8.69 18.41
C VAL A 577 21.20 -9.24 17.57
N GLN A 578 20.35 -10.09 18.17
CA GLN A 578 19.16 -10.63 17.51
C GLN A 578 18.21 -9.50 17.07
N ASP A 579 17.93 -8.56 17.96
CA ASP A 579 17.04 -7.42 17.70
C ASP A 579 17.58 -6.54 16.56
N LEU A 580 18.90 -6.28 16.54
CA LEU A 580 19.54 -5.52 15.46
C LEU A 580 19.45 -6.26 14.12
N ASN A 581 19.78 -7.55 14.08
CA ASN A 581 19.71 -8.34 12.83
C ASN A 581 18.27 -8.40 12.28
N GLY A 582 17.27 -8.53 13.18
CA GLY A 582 15.86 -8.43 12.81
C GLY A 582 15.50 -7.06 12.23
N SER A 583 16.02 -5.99 12.83
CA SER A 583 15.82 -4.61 12.38
C SER A 583 16.41 -4.36 10.99
N LEU A 584 17.67 -4.80 10.76
CA LEU A 584 18.33 -4.73 9.45
C LEU A 584 17.55 -5.48 8.37
N THR A 585 17.00 -6.65 8.71
CA THR A 585 16.17 -7.47 7.81
C THR A 585 14.88 -6.74 7.44
N ARG A 586 14.11 -6.23 8.43
CA ARG A 586 12.85 -5.52 8.18
C ARG A 586 13.05 -4.21 7.41
N LEU A 587 14.14 -3.49 7.70
CA LEU A 587 14.51 -2.26 6.99
C LEU A 587 15.07 -2.54 5.58
N GLY A 588 15.57 -3.75 5.33
CA GLY A 588 16.20 -4.11 4.06
C GLY A 588 17.53 -3.36 3.81
N ILE A 589 18.27 -3.02 4.87
CA ILE A 589 19.55 -2.31 4.80
C ILE A 589 20.63 -3.09 5.57
N GLN A 590 21.90 -2.87 5.22
CA GLN A 590 23.03 -3.59 5.83
C GLN A 590 23.59 -2.89 7.09
N LYS A 591 23.32 -1.60 7.24
CA LYS A 591 23.82 -0.76 8.33
C LYS A 591 22.77 0.27 8.74
N VAL A 592 22.61 0.46 10.04
CA VAL A 592 21.88 1.62 10.61
C VAL A 592 22.87 2.68 11.09
N ASP A 593 22.44 3.93 11.12
CA ASP A 593 23.31 5.05 11.50
C ASP A 593 23.51 5.13 13.00
N ILE A 594 22.42 5.01 13.75
CA ILE A 594 22.43 5.06 15.21
C ILE A 594 21.60 3.89 15.73
N TYR A 595 22.19 3.07 16.60
CA TYR A 595 21.46 2.03 17.32
C TYR A 595 21.37 2.38 18.81
N LEU A 596 20.15 2.51 19.31
CA LEU A 596 19.89 2.86 20.71
C LEU A 596 19.38 1.65 21.50
N LEU A 597 19.86 1.49 22.73
CA LEU A 597 19.32 0.50 23.66
C LEU A 597 18.08 1.06 24.33
N HIS A 598 16.91 0.51 24.01
CA HIS A 598 15.60 1.12 24.27
C HIS A 598 15.25 1.18 25.77
N ARG A 599 15.81 0.26 26.56
CA ARG A 599 15.67 0.12 28.00
C ARG A 599 17.02 -0.22 28.64
N ASP A 600 17.09 -0.09 29.96
CA ASP A 600 18.23 -0.53 30.77
C ASP A 600 17.88 -1.80 31.54
N ASP A 601 18.90 -2.61 31.80
CA ASP A 601 18.87 -3.68 32.79
C ASP A 601 20.08 -3.51 33.71
N PRO A 602 19.87 -2.95 34.92
CA PRO A 602 20.95 -2.72 35.87
C PRO A 602 21.64 -4.00 36.37
N THR A 603 21.01 -5.17 36.20
CA THR A 603 21.60 -6.46 36.62
C THR A 603 22.73 -6.91 35.70
N ILE A 604 22.72 -6.45 34.44
CA ILE A 604 23.79 -6.72 33.47
C ILE A 604 24.94 -5.72 33.70
N PRO A 605 26.22 -6.13 33.76
CA PRO A 605 27.34 -5.19 33.87
C PRO A 605 27.46 -4.28 32.64
N VAL A 606 27.82 -2.99 32.82
CA VAL A 606 28.04 -2.07 31.67
C VAL A 606 29.10 -2.61 30.71
N LYS A 607 30.08 -3.35 31.24
CA LYS A 607 31.16 -3.97 30.47
C LYS A 607 30.60 -4.82 29.32
N GLU A 608 29.71 -5.76 29.64
CA GLU A 608 29.16 -6.69 28.64
C GLU A 608 28.41 -5.93 27.52
N ILE A 609 27.65 -4.91 27.91
CA ILE A 609 26.88 -4.10 26.97
C ILE A 609 27.81 -3.29 26.07
N VAL A 610 28.80 -2.59 26.64
CA VAL A 610 29.76 -1.77 25.88
C VAL A 610 30.60 -2.65 24.94
N ASP A 611 31.08 -3.81 25.41
CA ASP A 611 31.83 -4.75 24.58
C ASP A 611 31.01 -5.19 23.36
N THR A 612 29.74 -5.55 23.59
CA THR A 612 28.80 -5.96 22.54
C THR A 612 28.57 -4.83 21.52
N MET A 613 28.25 -3.63 22.00
CA MET A 613 27.94 -2.50 21.13
C MET A 613 29.17 -2.02 20.35
N SER A 614 30.34 -2.00 20.98
CA SER A 614 31.60 -1.71 20.31
C SER A 614 31.94 -2.78 19.26
N GLY A 615 31.64 -4.05 19.53
CA GLY A 615 31.74 -5.12 18.54
C GLY A 615 30.85 -4.89 17.32
N LEU A 616 29.62 -4.42 17.51
CA LEU A 616 28.69 -4.09 16.42
C LEU A 616 29.14 -2.89 15.59
N VAL A 617 29.73 -1.86 16.22
CA VAL A 617 30.38 -0.74 15.52
C VAL A 617 31.54 -1.26 14.66
N LYS A 618 32.42 -2.10 15.24
CA LYS A 618 33.58 -2.69 14.53
C LYS A 618 33.16 -3.57 13.35
N GLN A 619 32.05 -4.30 13.47
CA GLN A 619 31.46 -5.08 12.37
C GLN A 619 30.84 -4.21 11.26
N GLY A 620 30.70 -2.90 11.47
CA GLY A 620 30.11 -1.98 10.51
C GLY A 620 28.58 -2.08 10.40
N LYS A 621 27.91 -2.84 11.27
CA LYS A 621 26.44 -2.99 11.27
C LYS A 621 25.73 -1.74 11.81
N ILE A 622 26.41 -0.96 12.64
CA ILE A 622 25.91 0.30 13.19
C ILE A 622 26.98 1.40 12.98
N GLY A 623 26.55 2.64 12.73
CA GLY A 623 27.47 3.78 12.62
C GLY A 623 27.99 4.22 13.98
N THR A 624 27.06 4.48 14.89
CA THR A 624 27.33 4.76 16.29
C THR A 624 26.19 4.23 17.17
N TRP A 625 26.31 4.38 18.48
CA TRP A 625 25.32 3.85 19.41
C TRP A 625 25.06 4.75 20.61
N GLY A 626 23.96 4.47 21.29
CA GLY A 626 23.55 5.18 22.49
C GLY A 626 22.52 4.42 23.30
N VAL A 627 21.91 5.12 24.23
CA VAL A 627 20.95 4.56 25.18
C VAL A 627 19.62 5.30 25.08
N SER A 628 18.58 4.71 25.66
CA SER A 628 17.30 5.36 25.89
C SER A 628 16.78 4.95 27.25
N ASN A 629 16.33 5.91 28.04
CA ASN A 629 15.74 5.68 29.37
C ASN A 629 16.71 5.13 30.44
N TRP A 630 18.02 5.21 30.23
CA TRP A 630 19.00 4.80 31.25
C TRP A 630 19.08 5.83 32.36
N SER A 631 19.59 5.45 33.55
CA SER A 631 19.98 6.43 34.57
C SER A 631 21.25 7.17 34.16
N LEU A 632 21.42 8.41 34.63
CA LEU A 632 22.60 9.22 34.25
C LEU A 632 23.90 8.59 34.76
N GLU A 633 23.88 8.04 35.96
CA GLU A 633 25.04 7.37 36.56
C GLU A 633 25.42 6.10 35.81
N ARG A 634 24.44 5.34 35.33
CA ARG A 634 24.67 4.17 34.47
C ARG A 634 25.29 4.57 33.13
N PHE A 635 24.77 5.63 32.50
CA PHE A 635 25.32 6.17 31.26
C PHE A 635 26.79 6.60 31.43
N LYS A 636 27.09 7.37 32.49
CA LYS A 636 28.46 7.78 32.82
C LYS A 636 29.39 6.58 33.01
N LYS A 637 28.96 5.55 33.76
CA LYS A 637 29.74 4.32 33.93
C LYS A 637 30.07 3.63 32.60
N ALA A 638 29.11 3.57 31.67
CA ALA A 638 29.35 3.01 30.34
C ALA A 638 30.35 3.85 29.53
N VAL A 639 30.23 5.18 29.56
CA VAL A 639 31.19 6.10 28.91
C VAL A 639 32.59 5.94 29.50
N THR A 640 32.72 5.95 30.82
CA THR A 640 34.01 5.78 31.52
C THR A 640 34.67 4.45 31.16
N TYR A 641 33.91 3.35 31.19
CA TYR A 641 34.43 2.04 30.83
C TYR A 641 34.89 1.98 29.36
N ALA A 642 34.09 2.50 28.44
CA ALA A 642 34.42 2.52 27.03
C ALA A 642 35.70 3.33 26.75
N LYS A 643 35.80 4.55 27.32
CA LYS A 643 36.99 5.41 27.19
C LYS A 643 38.24 4.71 27.77
N ALA A 644 38.13 4.13 28.96
CA ALA A 644 39.24 3.41 29.60
C ALA A 644 39.70 2.17 28.82
N SER A 645 38.79 1.53 28.08
CA SER A 645 39.07 0.31 27.32
C SER A 645 39.37 0.55 25.84
N GLY A 646 39.40 1.81 25.37
CA GLY A 646 39.58 2.15 23.96
C GLY A 646 38.44 1.65 23.05
N LEU A 647 37.25 1.44 23.62
CA LEU A 647 36.06 0.95 22.92
C LEU A 647 35.15 2.11 22.50
N ALA A 648 34.23 1.84 21.57
CA ALA A 648 33.25 2.84 21.16
C ALA A 648 32.31 3.17 22.34
N ALA A 649 32.38 4.40 22.85
CA ALA A 649 31.51 4.90 23.90
C ALA A 649 30.08 5.16 23.37
N PRO A 650 29.04 5.12 24.23
CA PRO A 650 27.72 5.59 23.84
C PRO A 650 27.76 7.12 23.68
N VAL A 651 27.29 7.61 22.53
CA VAL A 651 27.37 9.03 22.14
C VAL A 651 25.99 9.70 22.09
N ALA A 652 24.93 8.96 22.41
CA ALA A 652 23.57 9.45 22.35
C ALA A 652 22.75 8.98 23.55
N ASP A 653 21.86 9.85 24.05
CA ASP A 653 20.81 9.50 24.99
C ASP A 653 19.44 9.97 24.49
N SER A 654 18.55 9.01 24.24
CA SER A 654 17.15 9.25 23.92
C SER A 654 16.30 9.28 25.19
N THR A 655 16.17 10.47 25.79
CA THR A 655 15.46 10.70 27.06
C THR A 655 14.18 11.52 26.85
N GLN A 656 13.24 11.39 27.79
CA GLN A 656 11.99 12.13 27.75
C GLN A 656 12.25 13.61 28.06
N ALA A 657 11.91 14.53 27.16
CA ALA A 657 12.11 15.96 27.40
C ALA A 657 11.02 16.79 26.72
N SER A 658 10.42 17.71 27.46
CA SER A 658 9.46 18.69 26.94
C SER A 658 9.45 19.94 27.82
N LEU A 659 8.87 21.04 27.33
CA LEU A 659 8.65 22.22 28.17
C LEU A 659 7.80 21.88 29.41
N ALA A 660 6.81 20.99 29.29
CA ALA A 660 6.12 20.42 30.44
C ALA A 660 6.99 19.34 31.11
N LYS A 661 7.26 19.51 32.42
CA LYS A 661 8.04 18.52 33.17
C LYS A 661 7.09 17.49 33.79
N PRO A 662 7.27 16.20 33.52
CA PRO A 662 6.41 15.19 34.14
C PRO A 662 6.67 15.18 35.66
N ALA A 663 5.64 14.92 36.47
CA ALA A 663 5.75 14.81 37.93
C ALA A 663 6.61 13.61 38.38
N GLY A 664 6.76 12.62 37.51
CA GLY A 664 7.60 11.44 37.67
C GLY A 664 7.73 10.68 36.35
N PRO A 665 8.44 9.54 36.31
CA PRO A 665 8.54 8.70 35.12
C PRO A 665 7.16 8.33 34.57
N VAL A 666 6.91 8.61 33.30
CA VAL A 666 5.59 8.35 32.68
C VAL A 666 5.38 6.85 32.47
N TRP A 667 6.42 6.13 32.09
CA TRP A 667 6.34 4.68 31.89
C TRP A 667 7.29 3.95 32.86
N PRO A 668 6.96 2.70 33.24
CA PRO A 668 7.86 1.88 34.05
C PRO A 668 9.28 1.85 33.48
N GLY A 669 10.28 2.05 34.35
CA GLY A 669 11.70 2.04 33.96
C GLY A 669 12.10 3.13 32.96
N THR A 670 11.38 4.26 32.90
CA THR A 670 11.80 5.44 32.13
C THR A 670 12.49 6.49 32.98
N THR A 671 13.27 7.35 32.33
CA THR A 671 13.85 8.56 32.92
C THR A 671 13.45 9.77 32.08
N PHE A 672 13.58 10.96 32.66
CA PHE A 672 13.25 12.22 31.99
C PHE A 672 14.32 13.27 32.26
N MET A 673 14.33 14.31 31.41
CA MET A 673 15.24 15.43 31.50
C MET A 673 14.97 16.27 32.76
N GLY A 674 15.94 16.25 33.68
CA GLY A 674 15.97 17.11 34.87
C GLY A 674 17.25 17.95 34.92
N PRO A 675 17.37 18.91 35.86
CA PRO A 675 18.45 19.90 35.88
C PRO A 675 19.86 19.29 35.87
N LYS A 676 20.11 18.24 36.66
CA LYS A 676 21.41 17.55 36.71
C LYS A 676 21.80 16.91 35.36
N ARG A 677 20.81 16.38 34.65
CA ARG A 677 21.01 15.72 33.35
C ARG A 677 21.21 16.75 32.25
N GLU A 678 20.44 17.84 32.28
CA GLU A 678 20.58 18.97 31.37
C GLU A 678 21.95 19.64 31.49
N ALA A 679 22.42 19.89 32.72
CA ALA A 679 23.76 20.41 32.97
C ALA A 679 24.84 19.47 32.41
N PHE A 680 24.76 18.17 32.70
CA PHE A 680 25.71 17.19 32.17
C PHE A 680 25.80 17.19 30.64
N TYR A 681 24.66 17.20 29.92
CA TYR A 681 24.71 17.23 28.46
C TYR A 681 25.13 18.59 27.89
N SER A 682 24.94 19.67 28.64
CA SER A 682 25.44 20.99 28.24
C SER A 682 26.97 21.02 28.30
N ASP A 683 27.54 20.47 29.37
CA ASP A 683 28.99 20.36 29.56
C ASP A 683 29.64 19.37 28.55
N ASN A 684 28.88 18.39 28.06
CA ASN A 684 29.35 17.32 27.17
C ASN A 684 28.75 17.38 25.75
N LYS A 685 28.28 18.57 25.32
CA LYS A 685 27.54 18.72 24.05
C LYS A 685 28.32 18.33 22.78
N SER A 686 29.65 18.34 22.83
CA SER A 686 30.51 17.91 21.72
C SER A 686 30.61 16.38 21.60
N ASP A 687 30.36 15.66 22.69
CA ASP A 687 30.53 14.20 22.80
C ASP A 687 29.20 13.46 22.82
N VAL A 688 28.14 14.08 23.36
CA VAL A 688 26.84 13.43 23.62
C VAL A 688 25.70 14.22 23.00
N SER A 689 24.98 13.57 22.10
CA SER A 689 23.74 14.07 21.50
C SER A 689 22.51 13.61 22.29
N VAL A 690 21.51 14.47 22.42
CA VAL A 690 20.25 14.15 23.10
C VAL A 690 19.13 14.00 22.09
N PHE A 691 18.43 12.87 22.12
CA PHE A 691 17.24 12.64 21.29
C PHE A 691 15.98 12.73 22.16
N ALA A 692 15.42 13.93 22.25
CA ALA A 692 14.24 14.19 23.08
C ALA A 692 13.00 13.54 22.48
N TRP A 693 12.36 12.63 23.21
CA TRP A 693 11.06 12.07 22.86
C TRP A 693 9.95 12.58 23.78
N GLU A 694 8.69 12.46 23.35
CA GLU A 694 7.52 13.08 24.02
C GLU A 694 7.61 14.62 24.15
N THR A 695 8.18 15.25 23.12
CA THR A 695 8.50 16.70 23.03
C THR A 695 7.33 17.67 23.21
N LEU A 696 6.09 17.21 23.00
CA LEU A 696 4.85 17.96 23.25
C LEU A 696 4.03 17.40 24.43
N ALA A 697 4.64 16.61 25.31
CA ALA A 697 4.01 15.97 26.47
C ALA A 697 2.73 15.20 26.08
N LYS A 698 2.83 14.37 25.02
CA LYS A 698 1.70 13.61 24.42
C LYS A 698 0.45 14.45 24.10
N GLY A 699 0.63 15.74 23.80
CA GLY A 699 -0.44 16.67 23.43
C GLY A 699 -0.89 17.60 24.56
N PHE A 700 -0.37 17.45 25.78
CA PHE A 700 -0.67 18.39 26.86
C PHE A 700 -0.36 19.84 26.48
N MET A 701 0.81 20.07 25.86
CA MET A 701 1.24 21.41 25.40
C MET A 701 0.32 21.98 24.32
N THR A 702 -0.40 21.13 23.59
CA THR A 702 -1.34 21.55 22.54
C THR A 702 -2.79 21.51 23.01
N GLY A 703 -3.03 21.56 24.32
CA GLY A 703 -4.38 21.67 24.88
C GLY A 703 -5.17 20.37 24.94
N LYS A 704 -4.54 19.19 24.83
CA LYS A 704 -5.26 17.91 24.85
C LYS A 704 -6.08 17.69 26.13
N TRP A 705 -5.59 18.17 27.26
CA TRP A 705 -6.23 18.04 28.56
C TRP A 705 -6.37 19.39 29.27
N THR A 706 -7.44 19.52 30.02
CA THR A 706 -7.84 20.68 30.82
C THR A 706 -7.69 20.38 32.32
N LYS A 707 -7.93 21.37 33.18
CA LYS A 707 -7.98 21.15 34.64
C LYS A 707 -9.13 20.24 35.05
N GLU A 708 -10.20 20.15 34.24
CA GLU A 708 -11.34 19.27 34.52
C GLU A 708 -10.99 17.80 34.29
N ASP A 709 -10.19 17.50 33.26
CA ASP A 709 -9.71 16.14 32.98
C ASP A 709 -8.89 15.54 34.14
N VAL A 710 -8.31 16.39 34.99
CA VAL A 710 -7.57 15.96 36.19
C VAL A 710 -8.51 15.35 37.21
N LYS A 711 -9.71 15.91 37.39
CA LYS A 711 -10.70 15.43 38.36
C LYS A 711 -11.22 14.04 37.99
N ASN A 712 -11.39 13.80 36.69
CA ASN A 712 -11.92 12.54 36.15
C ASN A 712 -10.80 11.63 35.61
N ALA A 713 -9.56 11.81 36.07
CA ALA A 713 -8.41 11.08 35.55
C ALA A 713 -8.49 9.57 35.85
N ASP A 714 -9.06 9.20 37.00
CA ASP A 714 -9.14 7.80 37.43
C ASP A 714 -10.10 6.96 36.60
N ASP A 715 -11.08 7.60 35.96
CA ASP A 715 -12.04 6.98 35.03
C ASP A 715 -11.44 6.72 33.63
N LYS A 716 -10.25 7.26 33.35
CA LYS A 716 -9.60 7.11 32.04
C LYS A 716 -8.85 5.78 31.94
N PRO A 717 -8.71 5.22 30.72
CA PRO A 717 -7.86 4.04 30.49
C PRO A 717 -6.45 4.25 31.01
N TYR A 718 -5.80 3.18 31.49
CA TYR A 718 -4.47 3.20 32.14
C TYR A 718 -3.48 4.16 31.46
N ARG A 719 -3.34 4.05 30.14
CA ARG A 719 -2.40 4.88 29.36
C ARG A 719 -2.69 6.38 29.46
N GLU A 720 -3.95 6.76 29.36
CA GLU A 720 -4.37 8.16 29.40
C GLU A 720 -4.32 8.71 30.83
N ARG A 721 -4.81 7.94 31.81
CA ARG A 721 -4.70 8.25 33.23
C ARG A 721 -3.26 8.54 33.65
N THR A 722 -2.32 7.70 33.26
CA THR A 722 -0.89 7.86 33.59
C THR A 722 -0.32 9.16 33.02
N LEU A 723 -0.72 9.55 31.80
CA LEU A 723 -0.28 10.79 31.17
C LEU A 723 -0.87 12.03 31.84
N ILE A 724 -2.17 12.00 32.20
CA ILE A 724 -2.82 13.09 32.92
C ILE A 724 -2.12 13.31 34.27
N LYS A 725 -1.91 12.24 35.05
CA LYS A 725 -1.22 12.32 36.34
C LYS A 725 0.21 12.83 36.21
N ALA A 726 0.91 12.47 35.13
CA ALA A 726 2.28 12.94 34.92
C ALA A 726 2.36 14.42 34.50
N TYR A 727 1.50 14.89 33.59
CA TYR A 727 1.68 16.20 32.95
C TYR A 727 0.71 17.28 33.41
N CYS A 728 -0.50 16.97 33.85
CA CYS A 728 -1.51 17.97 34.21
C CYS A 728 -1.32 18.53 35.63
N THR A 729 -0.11 19.04 35.90
CA THR A 729 0.23 19.73 37.15
C THR A 729 0.01 21.23 37.03
N GLU A 730 -0.24 21.91 38.16
CA GLU A 730 -0.42 23.37 38.16
C GLU A 730 0.79 24.09 37.55
N ALA A 731 2.01 23.63 37.84
CA ALA A 731 3.23 24.17 37.26
C ALA A 731 3.25 24.04 35.73
N ASN A 732 2.81 22.91 35.16
CA ASN A 732 2.76 22.72 33.72
C ASN A 732 1.63 23.51 33.05
N PHE A 733 0.49 23.71 33.70
CA PHE A 733 -0.55 24.63 33.20
C PHE A 733 -0.01 26.06 33.12
N LYS A 734 0.76 26.50 34.12
CA LYS A 734 1.45 27.80 34.10
C LYS A 734 2.48 27.88 32.97
N ARG A 735 3.24 26.82 32.69
CA ARG A 735 4.17 26.74 31.54
C ARG A 735 3.44 26.83 30.20
N ARG A 736 2.33 26.09 30.06
CA ARG A 736 1.50 26.11 28.85
C ARG A 736 0.92 27.50 28.61
N THR A 737 0.38 28.15 29.63
CA THR A 737 -0.17 29.53 29.54
C THR A 737 0.89 30.52 29.06
N ARG A 738 2.12 30.43 29.56
CA ARG A 738 3.24 31.26 29.09
C ARG A 738 3.61 30.97 27.63
N ALA A 739 3.65 29.69 27.25
CA ALA A 739 3.88 29.31 25.85
C ALA A 739 2.76 29.81 24.91
N GLU A 740 1.50 29.81 25.35
CA GLU A 740 0.36 30.38 24.61
C GLU A 740 0.53 31.89 24.42
N LEU A 741 0.91 32.61 25.48
CA LEU A 741 1.17 34.05 25.41
C LEU A 741 2.32 34.37 24.46
N LEU A 742 3.45 33.67 24.58
CA LEU A 742 4.61 33.90 23.70
C LEU A 742 4.31 33.55 22.25
N ALA A 743 3.55 32.48 22.01
CA ALA A 743 3.11 32.09 20.68
C ALA A 743 2.26 33.19 20.05
N LYS A 744 1.33 33.78 20.82
CA LYS A 744 0.52 34.93 20.37
C LYS A 744 1.40 36.13 20.03
N THR A 745 2.36 36.49 20.89
CA THR A 745 3.28 37.62 20.65
C THR A 745 4.11 37.43 19.38
N LYS A 746 4.60 36.21 19.13
CA LYS A 746 5.43 35.90 17.96
C LYS A 746 4.62 35.55 16.70
N GLY A 747 3.29 35.52 16.76
CA GLY A 747 2.44 35.15 15.62
C GLY A 747 2.60 33.70 15.16
N VAL A 748 2.96 32.80 16.07
CA VAL A 748 3.20 31.37 15.79
C VAL A 748 2.30 30.48 16.64
N SER A 749 2.37 29.17 16.43
CA SER A 749 1.61 28.21 17.24
C SER A 749 2.33 27.87 18.55
N ILE A 750 1.58 27.37 19.54
CA ILE A 750 2.17 26.87 20.79
C ILE A 750 3.13 25.68 20.58
N HIS A 751 2.85 24.79 19.63
CA HIS A 751 3.75 23.66 19.37
C HIS A 751 5.09 24.14 18.81
N THR A 752 5.09 25.16 17.96
CA THR A 752 6.31 25.80 17.46
C THR A 752 7.15 26.35 18.62
N VAL A 753 6.55 27.07 19.56
CA VAL A 753 7.26 27.59 20.75
C VAL A 753 7.81 26.46 21.62
N ALA A 754 7.01 25.42 21.88
CA ALA A 754 7.42 24.31 22.73
C ALA A 754 8.58 23.49 22.14
N LEU A 755 8.59 23.29 20.81
CA LEU A 755 9.68 22.60 20.12
C LEU A 755 10.93 23.48 20.00
N ALA A 756 10.76 24.78 19.68
CA ALA A 756 11.86 25.73 19.65
C ALA A 756 12.58 25.77 21.00
N TYR A 757 11.84 25.89 22.12
CA TYR A 757 12.40 25.85 23.47
C TYR A 757 13.38 24.69 23.71
N LEU A 758 13.04 23.49 23.23
CA LEU A 758 13.94 22.33 23.35
C LEU A 758 15.21 22.49 22.49
N MET A 759 15.08 23.03 21.29
CA MET A 759 16.21 23.28 20.38
C MET A 759 17.15 24.38 20.91
N GLN A 760 16.69 25.27 21.80
CA GLN A 760 17.52 26.30 22.44
C GLN A 760 18.19 25.87 23.75
N LEU A 761 17.94 24.65 24.25
CA LEU A 761 18.71 24.12 25.38
C LEU A 761 20.19 24.00 25.00
N GLN A 762 21.09 24.30 25.95
CA GLN A 762 22.55 24.40 25.72
C GLN A 762 23.27 23.05 25.53
N CYS A 763 22.56 22.02 25.07
CA CYS A 763 23.07 20.70 24.72
C CYS A 763 22.80 20.39 23.24
N GLU A 764 23.50 19.40 22.67
CA GLU A 764 23.30 18.99 21.27
C GLU A 764 21.98 18.20 21.11
N MET A 765 20.87 18.94 21.06
CA MET A 765 19.50 18.42 21.10
C MET A 765 18.95 18.10 19.70
N PHE A 766 18.28 16.96 19.60
CA PHE A 766 17.47 16.51 18.47
C PHE A 766 16.05 16.20 18.96
N VAL A 767 15.05 16.81 18.35
CA VAL A 767 13.67 16.84 18.83
C VAL A 767 12.83 15.84 18.03
N LEU A 768 12.38 14.76 18.67
CA LEU A 768 11.56 13.73 18.02
C LEU A 768 10.10 14.17 17.99
N VAL A 769 9.51 14.13 16.80
CA VAL A 769 8.07 14.36 16.60
C VAL A 769 7.46 13.18 15.83
N GLY A 770 6.39 12.62 16.37
CA GLY A 770 5.62 11.56 15.73
C GLY A 770 4.20 12.05 15.43
N THR A 771 3.73 11.84 14.20
CA THR A 771 2.37 12.18 13.80
C THR A 771 1.88 11.26 12.68
N SER A 772 0.57 11.03 12.62
CA SER A 772 -0.08 10.37 11.49
C SER A 772 -0.69 11.35 10.48
N LYS A 773 -0.62 12.65 10.76
CA LYS A 773 -1.24 13.72 9.94
C LYS A 773 -0.17 14.67 9.40
N LEU A 774 -0.20 14.88 8.09
CA LEU A 774 0.72 15.76 7.34
C LEU A 774 0.75 17.19 7.88
N LYS A 775 -0.43 17.75 8.15
CA LYS A 775 -0.59 19.13 8.64
C LYS A 775 0.14 19.35 9.97
N HIS A 776 0.15 18.35 10.86
CA HIS A 776 0.84 18.47 12.14
C HIS A 776 2.37 18.46 11.92
N PHE A 777 2.87 17.61 11.03
CA PHE A 777 4.30 17.58 10.73
C PHE A 777 4.75 18.91 10.11
N SER A 778 3.99 19.41 9.14
CA SER A 778 4.28 20.68 8.46
C SER A 778 4.29 21.85 9.44
N SER A 779 3.38 21.86 10.42
CA SER A 779 3.36 22.91 11.45
C SER A 779 4.56 22.82 12.41
N ASN A 780 5.03 21.60 12.73
CA ASN A 780 6.23 21.40 13.56
C ASN A 780 7.52 21.94 12.90
N LEU A 781 7.59 21.99 11.56
CA LEU A 781 8.74 22.56 10.84
C LEU A 781 8.94 24.04 11.14
N GLY A 782 7.87 24.78 11.48
CA GLY A 782 7.97 26.18 11.86
C GLY A 782 8.81 26.42 13.11
N ALA A 783 9.15 25.38 13.88
CA ALA A 783 10.10 25.47 14.99
C ALA A 783 11.49 25.94 14.54
N PHE A 784 11.88 25.69 13.29
CA PHE A 784 13.16 26.15 12.75
C PHE A 784 13.21 27.66 12.50
N ASP A 785 12.06 28.30 12.34
CA ASP A 785 11.94 29.72 12.02
C ASP A 785 11.74 30.59 13.28
N VAL A 786 11.69 29.96 14.47
CA VAL A 786 11.50 30.65 15.74
C VAL A 786 12.76 30.59 16.59
N SER A 787 13.34 31.77 16.82
CA SER A 787 14.41 31.96 17.80
C SER A 787 13.82 32.45 19.12
N LEU A 788 14.20 31.78 20.21
CA LEU A 788 13.90 32.20 21.58
C LEU A 788 15.19 32.69 22.24
N SER A 789 15.14 33.86 22.85
CA SER A 789 16.21 34.37 23.69
C SER A 789 16.33 33.54 24.98
N GLN A 790 17.51 33.60 25.61
CA GLN A 790 17.74 32.95 26.90
C GLN A 790 16.71 33.37 27.96
N LYS A 791 16.36 34.67 27.99
CA LYS A 791 15.32 35.21 28.89
C LYS A 791 13.94 34.64 28.60
N GLU A 792 13.56 34.47 27.34
CA GLU A 792 12.28 33.84 26.97
C GLU A 792 12.25 32.37 27.39
N CYS A 793 13.34 31.62 27.22
CA CYS A 793 13.46 30.25 27.68
C CYS A 793 13.34 30.13 29.21
N GLU A 794 14.03 31.00 29.96
CA GLU A 794 13.95 31.07 31.42
C GLU A 794 12.53 31.43 31.89
N TRP A 795 11.91 32.42 31.26
CA TRP A 795 10.53 32.83 31.56
C TRP A 795 9.52 31.70 31.27
N LEU A 796 9.65 31.00 30.14
CA LEU A 796 8.82 29.82 29.85
C LEU A 796 8.97 28.76 30.96
N ARG A 797 10.20 28.49 31.40
CA ARG A 797 10.52 27.45 32.38
C ARG A 797 10.02 27.79 33.80
N ASP A 798 10.32 29.00 34.27
CA ASP A 798 10.27 29.39 35.69
C ASP A 798 9.26 30.50 36.00
N GLY A 799 8.88 31.33 35.02
CA GLY A 799 8.04 32.51 35.21
C GLY A 799 8.84 33.78 35.50
N GLY A 800 8.22 34.79 36.12
CA GLY A 800 8.81 36.11 36.39
C GLY A 800 8.36 37.21 35.42
N GLU A 801 8.95 38.41 35.55
CA GLU A 801 8.74 39.54 34.62
C GLU A 801 9.58 39.34 33.35
N LEU A 802 8.92 39.30 32.19
CA LEU A 802 9.59 39.44 30.90
C LEU A 802 9.73 40.95 30.66
N HIS A 803 10.86 41.56 31.07
CA HIS A 803 11.04 43.01 30.92
C HIS A 803 10.87 43.46 29.45
N ALA A 804 9.77 44.18 29.21
CA ALA A 804 9.29 44.83 28.00
C ALA A 804 9.22 43.95 26.71
N MET A 805 7.99 43.54 26.38
CA MET A 805 7.56 43.26 25.00
C MET A 805 7.41 44.56 24.22
#